data_AF-A0A3C1L034-F1
#
_entry.id   AF-A0A3C1L034-F1
#
_cell.length_a   1.000
_cell.length_b   1.000
_cell.length_c   1.000
_cell.angle_alpha   90.00
_cell.angle_beta   90.00
_cell.angle_gamma   90.00
#
_symmetry.space_group_name_H-M   'P 1'
#
loop_
_entity.id
_entity.type
_entity.pdbx_description
1 polymer ?
#
loop_
_entity_poly.entity_id
_entity_poly.type
_entity_poly.pdbx_seq_one_letter_code
_entity_poly.pdbx_strand_id
1 'polypeptide(L)'
;MSWRLASRWSRCHAHVGRVQNPATIIERHPPRVDATTREGIMADNPNSEGRGEQTGPPHASVGWSQLSANQLAEVIEYHDRRYWRDNAPEIPDQLYDQLVTRLQLIEPDHPVLGRVGGGGADVGMGPSAGDKVVHLSPMLSLGKCYTETELLHWARDYPGQLLATPKVDGAACSIRYDVNGKLHIAATRGDGLRGESVGHQVRLIPNVPKQLPATVMAHYGTEVEVRGEVYMPLSAFAPVASLFANPRNVAAGALKAKEQGSVSASELRFFAYDLLGWPVDSETAKAALLRRIGFEPAPALACDRDNAERLFGQMQAQRDQLDYETDGVVFKIDDIATQRRLGATGHHPRWAIAYKYQGDSGETNLLDVQWSLARTGTITPVAIVEPVELSGAMVSRATLHNLSNLERLALREGDRLLLTRRGGVIPHVEGNLGGGQVPLIRPQTCPSCGQPTVIRTSTRRVSGEDVVTRTLHCSAPGSCPMTLRGQLSHYTRVLEIDGFGEKILDQLVDRGLVRDAADLYRLRPVDLLMLERMGEKLAQRLCSNVQDRRSLPLTTFLVALGIDTLGRHAAELLASRWDMAGLRSANAAEFAAIHSLGETTAQRIASGLSERADLIDGLLEFVVVQGAEERSQGPLSGEVVVFTGKLEELNRRDAQQMVVRLGGAAGSSVTQETTILVVGGQGLEAPKPSSKIKRARKLIEAGQSLQLMSEAAFIQMTALSESNL
;
A
#
# COMPACT_ATOMS: atom_id res chain seq x y z
N MET A 1 -57.59 18.92 -15.16
CA MET A 1 -58.95 18.50 -14.75
C MET A 1 -58.86 17.13 -14.09
N SER A 2 -59.34 17.02 -12.84
CA SER A 2 -59.86 15.82 -12.13
C SER A 2 -58.99 14.54 -12.06
N TRP A 3 -58.28 14.22 -10.97
CA TRP A 3 -58.69 13.57 -9.68
C TRP A 3 -58.87 12.02 -9.71
N ARG A 4 -58.23 11.35 -8.71
CA ARG A 4 -58.56 10.04 -8.04
C ARG A 4 -58.14 8.74 -8.76
N LEU A 5 -57.65 7.64 -8.15
CA LEU A 5 -57.56 7.02 -6.80
C LEU A 5 -56.27 6.14 -6.76
N ALA A 6 -55.44 6.08 -5.71
CA ALA A 6 -55.55 5.39 -4.41
C ALA A 6 -55.30 3.85 -4.39
N SER A 7 -54.26 3.49 -3.62
CA SER A 7 -54.19 2.38 -2.62
C SER A 7 -54.48 0.92 -3.01
N ARG A 8 -53.45 0.07 -2.88
CA ARG A 8 -53.47 -1.37 -2.58
C ARG A 8 -51.99 -1.74 -2.33
N TRP A 9 -51.49 -2.06 -1.14
CA TRP A 9 -51.68 -3.30 -0.39
C TRP A 9 -51.25 -3.11 1.08
N SER A 10 -52.10 -3.55 2.02
CA SER A 10 -51.73 -3.89 3.39
C SER A 10 -52.74 -4.90 3.92
N ARG A 11 -52.22 -5.91 4.64
CA ARG A 11 -52.86 -6.89 5.56
C ARG A 11 -53.22 -8.28 5.01
N CYS A 12 -52.50 -9.27 5.57
CA CYS A 12 -52.93 -10.53 6.22
C CYS A 12 -51.76 -11.54 6.06
N HIS A 13 -51.19 -12.23 7.06
CA HIS A 13 -51.69 -12.66 8.37
C HIS A 13 -50.59 -12.68 9.44
N ALA A 14 -51.00 -12.44 10.68
CA ALA A 14 -50.31 -12.83 11.91
C ALA A 14 -51.16 -13.90 12.62
N HIS A 15 -50.52 -14.95 13.14
CA HIS A 15 -50.80 -15.71 14.39
C HIS A 15 -50.12 -17.09 14.30
N VAL A 16 -49.56 -17.76 15.32
CA VAL A 16 -49.18 -17.55 16.73
C VAL A 16 -48.35 -18.80 17.07
N GLY A 17 -47.28 -18.67 17.87
CA GLY A 17 -46.58 -19.82 18.44
C GLY A 17 -45.42 -19.42 19.36
N ARG A 18 -45.73 -19.19 20.65
CA ARG A 18 -44.79 -18.92 21.75
C ARG A 18 -43.99 -20.18 22.14
N VAL A 19 -42.70 -20.05 22.46
CA VAL A 19 -42.05 -20.79 23.55
C VAL A 19 -41.09 -19.85 24.33
N GLN A 20 -41.00 -20.12 25.63
CA GLN A 20 -40.54 -19.30 26.75
C GLN A 20 -39.02 -19.15 26.87
N ASN A 21 -38.62 -18.10 27.60
CA ASN A 21 -37.28 -17.80 28.10
C ASN A 21 -37.36 -17.62 29.64
N PRO A 22 -36.43 -18.16 30.43
CA PRO A 22 -36.04 -17.58 31.74
C PRO A 22 -34.49 -17.54 31.85
N ALA A 23 -33.78 -16.68 32.62
CA ALA A 23 -34.04 -15.85 33.80
C ALA A 23 -32.94 -14.74 33.84
N THR A 24 -33.23 -13.46 34.17
CA THR A 24 -33.15 -12.78 35.49
C THR A 24 -31.79 -12.83 36.21
N ILE A 25 -31.18 -11.65 36.49
CA ILE A 25 -30.63 -11.20 37.80
C ILE A 25 -30.17 -9.71 37.75
N ILE A 26 -30.94 -8.85 38.44
CA ILE A 26 -30.65 -7.74 39.39
C ILE A 26 -29.46 -6.77 39.13
N GLU A 27 -29.83 -5.49 38.94
CA GLU A 27 -28.99 -4.28 39.06
C GLU A 27 -28.86 -3.80 40.52
N ARG A 28 -27.69 -3.27 40.90
CA ARG A 28 -27.53 -2.27 41.99
C ARG A 28 -26.39 -1.28 41.70
N HIS A 29 -26.70 0.01 41.79
CA HIS A 29 -25.77 1.16 41.80
C HIS A 29 -24.91 1.23 43.08
N PRO A 30 -23.71 1.85 43.03
CA PRO A 30 -23.05 2.39 44.21
C PRO A 30 -23.26 3.91 44.37
N PRO A 31 -23.20 4.45 45.61
CA PRO A 31 -23.48 5.86 45.91
C PRO A 31 -22.22 6.74 45.92
N ARG A 32 -22.47 8.07 45.84
CA ARG A 32 -21.52 9.17 46.12
C ARG A 32 -21.23 9.30 47.63
N VAL A 33 -20.03 9.75 48.00
CA VAL A 33 -19.78 10.41 49.29
C VAL A 33 -18.73 11.52 49.14
N ASP A 34 -19.05 12.69 49.69
CA ASP A 34 -18.20 13.87 49.85
C ASP A 34 -17.37 13.82 51.16
N ALA A 35 -16.18 14.43 51.07
CA ALA A 35 -15.42 15.25 52.02
C ALA A 35 -15.42 15.04 53.57
N THR A 36 -14.21 15.29 54.12
CA THR A 36 -13.84 15.92 55.42
C THR A 36 -13.21 15.09 56.56
N THR A 37 -11.93 15.42 56.82
CA THR A 37 -11.17 15.62 58.08
C THR A 37 -11.28 14.65 59.28
N ARG A 38 -10.11 14.11 59.68
CA ARG A 38 -9.44 14.18 61.02
C ARG A 38 -8.27 13.19 61.07
N GLU A 39 -7.03 13.66 61.11
CA GLU A 39 -6.18 13.82 62.32
C GLU A 39 -5.89 12.53 63.11
N GLY A 40 -4.62 12.10 63.02
CA GLY A 40 -3.77 11.72 64.15
C GLY A 40 -4.00 10.36 64.83
N ILE A 41 -2.93 9.54 64.89
CA ILE A 41 -2.19 9.20 66.13
C ILE A 41 -1.18 8.07 65.84
N MET A 42 0.07 8.32 66.24
CA MET A 42 1.18 7.37 66.38
C MET A 42 0.94 6.40 67.54
N ALA A 43 1.38 5.14 67.43
CA ALA A 43 2.10 4.42 68.49
C ALA A 43 2.53 3.01 68.04
N ASP A 44 3.85 2.83 67.96
CA ASP A 44 4.70 1.70 68.35
C ASP A 44 4.08 0.32 68.70
N ASN A 45 4.66 -0.74 68.12
CA ASN A 45 5.13 -1.88 68.92
C ASN A 45 6.35 -2.58 68.26
N PRO A 46 7.37 -3.02 69.04
CA PRO A 46 8.66 -3.54 68.59
C PRO A 46 8.78 -5.08 68.66
N ASN A 47 9.99 -5.58 68.36
CA ASN A 47 10.54 -6.96 68.34
C ASN A 47 10.52 -7.66 66.98
N SER A 48 11.63 -7.75 66.23
CA SER A 48 12.88 -8.54 66.44
C SER A 48 12.60 -10.05 66.35
N GLU A 49 13.24 -10.89 65.52
CA GLU A 49 14.63 -11.00 65.06
C GLU A 49 14.64 -11.72 63.67
N GLY A 50 15.40 -11.28 62.66
CA GLY A 50 16.72 -11.83 62.25
C GLY A 50 16.58 -13.08 61.33
N ARG A 51 17.23 -13.26 60.17
CA ARG A 51 18.29 -12.58 59.39
C ARG A 51 18.20 -13.07 57.94
N GLY A 52 18.62 -12.23 56.99
CA GLY A 52 18.83 -12.59 55.59
C GLY A 52 19.10 -11.36 54.73
N GLU A 53 20.19 -10.64 55.01
CA GLU A 53 20.66 -9.48 54.24
C GLU A 53 21.04 -9.89 52.81
N GLN A 54 20.37 -9.29 51.82
CA GLN A 54 20.97 -9.01 50.52
C GLN A 54 21.03 -7.49 50.38
N THR A 55 22.26 -6.99 50.38
CA THR A 55 22.65 -5.59 50.32
C THR A 55 22.26 -4.95 48.99
N GLY A 56 21.38 -3.96 49.01
CA GLY A 56 21.25 -2.96 47.94
C GLY A 56 22.46 -2.00 47.95
N PRO A 57 22.79 -1.33 46.84
CA PRO A 57 23.90 -0.39 46.78
C PRO A 57 23.58 0.91 47.54
N PRO A 58 24.60 1.63 48.02
CA PRO A 58 24.47 2.70 48.99
C PRO A 58 24.05 4.01 48.31
N HIS A 59 22.94 4.61 48.74
CA HIS A 59 22.66 6.02 48.48
C HIS A 59 23.24 6.88 49.62
N ALA A 60 23.91 7.97 49.20
CA ALA A 60 24.48 9.07 50.00
C ALA A 60 25.92 8.88 50.52
N SER A 61 26.90 9.21 49.66
CA SER A 61 28.10 10.04 49.98
C SER A 61 29.22 9.97 48.91
N VAL A 62 28.99 9.33 47.76
CA VAL A 62 29.86 9.48 46.58
C VAL A 62 29.21 10.50 45.65
N GLY A 63 29.84 11.66 45.47
CA GLY A 63 29.37 12.64 44.50
C GLY A 63 29.39 12.03 43.11
N TRP A 64 28.27 12.05 42.39
CA TRP A 64 28.13 11.49 41.03
C TRP A 64 29.23 11.98 40.06
N SER A 65 29.86 13.11 40.37
CA SER A 65 31.05 13.65 39.69
C SER A 65 32.28 12.71 39.67
N GLN A 66 32.37 11.77 40.62
CA GLN A 66 33.48 10.83 40.78
C GLN A 66 33.19 9.42 40.21
N LEU A 67 32.00 9.19 39.66
CA LEU A 67 31.66 7.91 39.04
C LEU A 67 32.43 7.70 37.73
N SER A 68 32.76 6.44 37.45
CA SER A 68 33.31 6.03 36.14
C SER A 68 32.23 6.12 35.05
N ALA A 69 32.63 6.11 33.78
CA ALA A 69 31.70 6.16 32.65
C ALA A 69 30.64 5.05 32.69
N ASN A 70 31.06 3.81 33.00
CA ASN A 70 30.14 2.67 33.15
C ASN A 70 29.14 2.87 34.31
N GLN A 71 29.58 3.43 35.44
CA GLN A 71 28.71 3.68 36.58
C GLN A 71 27.72 4.82 36.29
N LEU A 72 28.15 5.86 35.58
CA LEU A 72 27.26 6.92 35.10
C LEU A 72 26.23 6.37 34.10
N ALA A 73 26.66 5.50 33.19
CA ALA A 73 25.79 4.84 32.24
C ALA A 73 24.69 3.99 32.91
N GLU A 74 25.04 3.20 33.92
CA GLU A 74 24.07 2.40 34.69
C GLU A 74 23.02 3.28 35.40
N VAL A 75 23.46 4.39 36.01
CA VAL A 75 22.57 5.32 36.70
C VAL A 75 21.65 6.05 35.71
N ILE A 76 22.17 6.46 34.55
CA ILE A 76 21.41 7.09 33.48
C ILE A 76 20.35 6.12 32.93
N GLU A 77 20.73 4.89 32.54
CA GLU A 77 19.78 3.89 32.01
C GLU A 77 18.70 3.54 33.03
N TYR A 78 19.05 3.44 34.33
CA TYR A 78 18.08 3.19 35.39
C TYR A 78 17.02 4.30 35.50
N HIS A 79 17.45 5.56 35.50
CA HIS A 79 16.54 6.70 35.62
C HIS A 79 15.77 7.00 34.33
N ASP A 80 16.36 6.77 33.16
CA ASP A 80 15.68 6.90 31.86
C ASP A 80 14.51 5.89 31.76
N ARG A 81 14.73 4.64 32.20
CA ARG A 81 13.68 3.61 32.28
C ARG A 81 12.55 3.98 33.24
N ARG A 82 12.87 4.51 34.42
CA ARG A 82 11.88 4.96 35.41
C ARG A 82 11.03 6.12 34.88
N TYR A 83 11.63 7.02 34.11
CA TYR A 83 10.97 8.16 33.50
C TYR A 83 10.03 7.72 32.34
N TRP A 84 10.55 6.98 31.36
CA TRP A 84 9.80 6.67 30.13
C TRP A 84 8.92 5.43 30.18
N ARG A 85 9.34 4.37 30.89
CA ARG A 85 8.64 3.08 30.89
C ARG A 85 7.73 2.91 32.08
N ASP A 86 8.26 3.20 33.26
CA ASP A 86 7.55 2.95 34.52
C ASP A 86 6.70 4.16 34.96
N ASN A 87 6.82 5.29 34.25
CA ASN A 87 6.14 6.58 34.52
C ASN A 87 6.23 7.00 36.00
N ALA A 88 7.40 6.78 36.61
CA ALA A 88 7.68 6.97 38.04
C ALA A 88 9.10 7.52 38.25
N PRO A 89 9.39 8.77 37.84
CA PRO A 89 10.72 9.36 37.96
C PRO A 89 11.13 9.57 39.42
N GLU A 90 12.39 9.23 39.74
CA GLU A 90 12.95 9.32 41.10
C GLU A 90 13.87 10.54 41.30
N ILE A 91 14.33 11.16 40.22
CA ILE A 91 15.19 12.35 40.25
C ILE A 91 14.60 13.46 39.37
N PRO A 92 14.84 14.75 39.69
CA PRO A 92 14.44 15.86 38.84
C PRO A 92 15.21 15.88 37.51
N ASP A 93 14.56 16.34 36.44
CA ASP A 93 15.13 16.45 35.08
C ASP A 93 16.49 17.15 35.06
N GLN A 94 16.63 18.23 35.83
CA GLN A 94 17.89 18.97 35.93
C GLN A 94 19.06 18.10 36.42
N LEU A 95 18.80 17.14 37.32
CA LEU A 95 19.82 16.25 37.85
C LEU A 95 20.12 15.12 36.85
N TYR A 96 19.11 14.65 36.11
CA TYR A 96 19.27 13.72 35.00
C TYR A 96 20.16 14.32 33.90
N ASP A 97 19.90 15.57 33.48
CA ASP A 97 20.69 16.28 32.47
C ASP A 97 22.15 16.46 32.89
N GLN A 98 22.41 16.68 34.19
CA GLN A 98 23.77 16.76 34.73
C GLN A 98 24.52 15.43 34.62
N LEU A 99 23.85 14.30 34.83
CA LEU A 99 24.44 12.97 34.66
C LEU A 99 24.80 12.70 33.20
N VAL A 100 23.87 13.00 32.27
CA VAL A 100 24.09 12.85 30.82
C VAL A 100 25.22 13.74 30.33
N THR A 101 25.22 15.02 30.71
CA THR A 101 26.29 15.97 30.37
C THR A 101 27.64 15.49 30.91
N ARG A 102 27.67 14.92 32.11
CA ARG A 102 28.91 14.36 32.67
C ARG A 102 29.42 13.16 31.89
N LEU A 103 28.54 12.25 31.47
CA LEU A 103 28.92 11.10 30.63
C LEU A 103 29.45 11.58 29.26
N GLN A 104 28.80 12.56 28.63
CA GLN A 104 29.28 13.19 27.39
C GLN A 104 30.68 13.78 27.53
N LEU A 105 31.01 14.34 28.71
CA LEU A 105 32.32 14.95 28.96
C LEU A 105 33.44 13.93 29.18
N ILE A 106 33.14 12.76 29.75
CA ILE A 106 34.17 11.74 30.07
C ILE A 106 34.32 10.69 28.97
N GLU A 107 33.24 10.36 28.27
CA GLU A 107 33.22 9.38 27.19
C GLU A 107 32.14 9.76 26.15
N PRO A 108 32.45 10.68 25.22
CA PRO A 108 31.49 11.24 24.27
C PRO A 108 30.83 10.20 23.36
N ASP A 109 31.52 9.09 23.10
CA ASP A 109 31.07 8.00 22.22
C ASP A 109 30.40 6.85 23.01
N HIS A 110 30.10 7.03 24.30
CA HIS A 110 29.54 5.98 25.13
C HIS A 110 28.13 5.57 24.61
N PRO A 111 27.85 4.26 24.37
CA PRO A 111 26.63 3.79 23.70
C PRO A 111 25.30 4.25 24.32
N VAL A 112 25.30 4.55 25.62
CA VAL A 112 24.12 5.05 26.36
C VAL A 112 23.70 6.45 25.94
N LEU A 113 24.62 7.31 25.49
CA LEU A 113 24.31 8.68 25.07
C LEU A 113 23.40 8.73 23.84
N GLY A 114 23.46 7.72 22.97
CA GLY A 114 22.53 7.55 21.85
C GLY A 114 21.17 6.93 22.23
N ARG A 115 20.99 6.52 23.49
CA ARG A 115 19.76 5.89 24.02
C ARG A 115 18.98 6.80 24.97
N VAL A 116 19.58 7.89 25.44
CA VAL A 116 18.98 8.89 26.34
C VAL A 116 17.82 9.63 25.66
N GLY A 117 16.74 9.91 26.40
CA GLY A 117 15.67 10.80 25.96
C GLY A 117 14.54 10.12 25.18
N GLY A 118 14.25 8.86 25.48
CA GLY A 118 13.20 8.10 24.78
C GLY A 118 13.57 7.69 23.34
N GLY A 119 14.79 8.05 22.88
CA GLY A 119 15.43 7.51 21.68
C GLY A 119 15.97 6.10 21.86
N GLY A 120 16.10 5.65 23.12
CA GLY A 120 16.27 4.26 23.52
C GLY A 120 14.94 3.50 23.52
N ALA A 121 14.23 3.49 22.40
CA ALA A 121 13.37 2.33 22.13
C ALA A 121 14.30 1.13 22.05
N ASP A 122 14.13 0.18 22.98
CA ASP A 122 14.74 -1.14 23.01
C ASP A 122 15.33 -1.56 21.65
N VAL A 123 16.63 -1.83 21.61
CA VAL A 123 17.31 -2.54 20.50
C VAL A 123 16.81 -4.00 20.45
N GLY A 124 15.50 -4.17 20.30
CA GLY A 124 14.79 -5.41 20.53
C GLY A 124 13.26 -5.33 20.47
N MET A 125 12.65 -4.15 20.64
CA MET A 125 11.20 -3.98 20.46
C MET A 125 10.98 -3.04 19.28
N GLY A 126 10.76 -3.62 18.10
CA GLY A 126 10.38 -2.88 16.91
C GLY A 126 9.04 -2.13 17.04
N PRO A 127 8.54 -1.55 15.93
CA PRO A 127 7.37 -0.66 15.93
C PRO A 127 6.14 -1.30 16.58
N SER A 128 5.33 -0.49 17.27
CA SER A 128 4.15 -0.96 18.00
C SER A 128 3.12 -1.59 17.07
N ALA A 129 2.25 -2.44 17.61
CA ALA A 129 1.24 -3.13 16.83
C ALA A 129 0.36 -2.16 16.01
N GLY A 130 0.39 -2.28 14.69
CA GLY A 130 -0.36 -1.43 13.76
C GLY A 130 0.36 -0.16 13.29
N ASP A 131 1.54 0.17 13.82
CA ASP A 131 2.34 1.30 13.35
C ASP A 131 2.72 1.13 11.88
N LYS A 132 2.87 2.25 11.15
CA LYS A 132 3.29 2.20 9.75
C LYS A 132 4.78 1.89 9.65
N VAL A 133 5.11 0.88 8.85
CA VAL A 133 6.50 0.46 8.59
C VAL A 133 6.84 0.69 7.13
N VAL A 134 7.88 1.46 6.85
CA VAL A 134 8.39 1.65 5.49
C VAL A 134 9.21 0.43 5.07
N HIS A 135 8.95 -0.11 3.88
CA HIS A 135 9.70 -1.23 3.32
C HIS A 135 11.06 -0.76 2.79
N LEU A 136 12.15 -1.48 3.10
CA LEU A 136 13.51 -1.16 2.58
C LEU A 136 13.56 -1.19 1.06
N SER A 137 12.74 -2.04 0.46
CA SER A 137 12.50 -2.10 -0.97
C SER A 137 11.02 -2.34 -1.22
N PRO A 138 10.41 -1.79 -2.28
CA PRO A 138 8.99 -1.98 -2.53
C PRO A 138 8.58 -3.46 -2.57
N MET A 139 7.49 -3.81 -1.89
CA MET A 139 6.84 -5.12 -2.00
C MET A 139 5.82 -5.08 -3.15
N LEU A 140 6.29 -5.42 -4.35
CA LEU A 140 5.50 -5.35 -5.57
C LEU A 140 4.50 -6.51 -5.70
N SER A 141 3.52 -6.34 -6.60
CA SER A 141 2.66 -7.45 -7.03
C SER A 141 3.34 -8.23 -8.17
N LEU A 142 2.74 -9.34 -8.60
CA LEU A 142 3.21 -10.11 -9.76
C LEU A 142 2.45 -9.72 -11.04
N GLY A 143 3.12 -9.80 -12.18
CA GLY A 143 2.44 -9.86 -13.48
C GLY A 143 1.59 -11.12 -13.54
N LYS A 144 0.49 -11.10 -14.31
CA LYS A 144 -0.47 -12.22 -14.38
C LYS A 144 -0.63 -12.69 -15.80
N CYS A 145 -0.70 -14.00 -15.99
CA CYS A 145 -1.15 -14.64 -17.22
C CYS A 145 -2.24 -15.68 -16.92
N TYR A 146 -3.02 -15.99 -17.95
CA TYR A 146 -4.13 -16.93 -17.92
C TYR A 146 -4.05 -17.97 -19.04
N THR A 147 -3.11 -17.81 -19.98
CA THR A 147 -2.94 -18.77 -21.07
C THR A 147 -1.48 -19.18 -21.22
N GLU A 148 -1.26 -20.38 -21.74
CA GLU A 148 0.06 -20.89 -22.13
C GLU A 148 0.80 -19.90 -23.05
N THR A 149 0.09 -19.33 -24.02
CA THR A 149 0.67 -18.39 -24.98
C THR A 149 1.28 -17.17 -24.29
N GLU A 150 0.59 -16.63 -23.28
CA GLU A 150 1.10 -15.51 -22.48
C GLU A 150 2.33 -15.90 -21.64
N LEU A 151 2.32 -17.09 -21.04
CA LEU A 151 3.46 -17.63 -20.29
C LEU A 151 4.70 -17.82 -21.18
N LEU A 152 4.51 -18.46 -22.33
CA LEU A 152 5.57 -18.69 -23.32
C LEU A 152 6.08 -17.39 -23.94
N HIS A 153 5.23 -16.37 -24.05
CA HIS A 153 5.64 -15.03 -24.49
C HIS A 153 6.49 -14.34 -23.43
N TRP A 154 6.11 -14.41 -22.15
CA TRP A 154 6.91 -13.87 -21.05
C TRP A 154 8.31 -14.48 -20.98
N ALA A 155 8.41 -15.80 -21.16
CA ALA A 155 9.68 -16.52 -21.14
C ALA A 155 10.43 -16.54 -22.49
N ARG A 156 9.89 -15.92 -23.55
CA ARG A 156 10.37 -16.08 -24.94
C ARG A 156 11.87 -15.85 -25.11
N ASP A 157 12.38 -14.80 -24.49
CA ASP A 157 13.75 -14.34 -24.68
C ASP A 157 14.70 -14.89 -23.59
N TYR A 158 14.25 -15.86 -22.78
CA TYR A 158 15.01 -16.46 -21.69
C TYR A 158 15.16 -17.98 -21.88
N PRO A 159 16.36 -18.47 -22.23
CA PRO A 159 16.61 -19.89 -22.46
C PRO A 159 17.04 -20.66 -21.19
N GLY A 160 17.10 -20.01 -20.03
CA GLY A 160 17.60 -20.62 -18.79
C GLY A 160 16.53 -21.33 -17.96
N GLN A 161 16.92 -21.76 -16.76
CA GLN A 161 16.03 -22.45 -15.82
C GLN A 161 15.00 -21.49 -15.21
N LEU A 162 13.77 -21.98 -15.09
CA LEU A 162 12.66 -21.39 -14.35
C LEU A 162 12.40 -22.19 -13.09
N LEU A 163 11.94 -21.52 -12.03
CA LEU A 163 11.34 -22.17 -10.87
C LEU A 163 9.84 -21.90 -10.84
N ALA A 164 9.07 -22.97 -10.71
CA ALA A 164 7.63 -22.95 -10.49
C ALA A 164 7.34 -23.19 -9.01
N THR A 165 6.55 -22.30 -8.40
CA THR A 165 6.14 -22.40 -6.99
C THR A 165 4.63 -22.24 -6.89
N PRO A 166 3.93 -22.98 -6.00
CA PRO A 166 2.50 -22.76 -5.80
C PRO A 166 2.26 -21.33 -5.37
N LYS A 167 1.28 -20.67 -5.99
CA LYS A 167 0.88 -19.33 -5.58
C LYS A 167 -0.05 -19.45 -4.37
N VAL A 168 0.55 -19.49 -3.18
CA VAL A 168 -0.14 -19.59 -1.89
C VAL A 168 -1.12 -18.43 -1.74
N ASP A 169 -2.36 -18.72 -1.33
CA ASP A 169 -3.37 -17.70 -1.06
C ASP A 169 -3.36 -17.31 0.42
N GLY A 170 -2.70 -16.19 0.73
CA GLY A 170 -2.57 -15.71 2.09
C GLY A 170 -2.35 -14.19 2.18
N ALA A 171 -1.53 -13.81 3.16
CA ALA A 171 -1.12 -12.44 3.41
C ALA A 171 0.41 -12.31 3.34
N ALA A 172 0.88 -11.57 2.34
CA ALA A 172 2.29 -11.23 2.21
C ALA A 172 2.84 -10.49 3.45
N CYS A 173 3.95 -10.98 3.97
CA CYS A 173 4.63 -10.46 5.16
C CYS A 173 6.13 -10.34 4.91
N SER A 174 6.72 -9.26 5.42
CA SER A 174 8.15 -9.01 5.48
C SER A 174 8.61 -9.14 6.92
N ILE A 175 9.73 -9.83 7.16
CA ILE A 175 10.29 -10.09 8.49
C ILE A 175 11.78 -9.71 8.45
N ARG A 176 12.20 -8.80 9.33
CA ARG A 176 13.59 -8.35 9.41
C ARG A 176 14.27 -8.82 10.69
N TYR A 177 15.49 -9.26 10.51
CA TYR A 177 16.38 -9.72 11.57
C TYR A 177 17.56 -8.77 11.66
N ASP A 178 17.85 -8.29 12.86
CA ASP A 178 18.97 -7.39 13.10
C ASP A 178 20.33 -8.08 12.85
N VAL A 179 21.44 -7.35 13.03
CA VAL A 179 22.81 -7.87 12.87
C VAL A 179 23.14 -9.03 13.81
N ASN A 180 22.39 -9.19 14.92
CA ASN A 180 22.52 -10.30 15.85
C ASN A 180 21.60 -11.48 15.49
N GLY A 181 20.80 -11.36 14.44
CA GLY A 181 19.86 -12.36 13.96
C GLY A 181 18.55 -12.40 14.74
N LYS A 182 18.22 -11.38 15.54
CA LYS A 182 16.96 -11.32 16.30
C LYS A 182 15.86 -10.68 15.46
N LEU A 183 14.67 -11.29 15.45
CA LEU A 183 13.50 -10.72 14.79
C LEU A 183 13.13 -9.41 15.49
N HIS A 184 13.31 -8.29 14.78
CA HIS A 184 13.05 -6.96 15.33
C HIS A 184 11.85 -6.28 14.65
N ILE A 185 11.68 -6.42 13.32
CA ILE A 185 10.54 -5.87 12.57
C ILE A 185 9.79 -6.98 11.84
N ALA A 186 8.45 -6.93 11.84
CA ALA A 186 7.66 -7.63 10.84
C ALA A 186 6.49 -6.76 10.38
N ALA A 187 6.25 -6.72 9.08
CA ALA A 187 5.26 -5.83 8.48
C ALA A 187 4.45 -6.51 7.39
N THR A 188 3.16 -6.16 7.31
CA THR A 188 2.31 -6.52 6.17
C THR A 188 2.75 -5.78 4.91
N ARG A 189 2.31 -6.23 3.73
CA ARG A 189 2.59 -5.52 2.47
C ARG A 189 2.06 -4.08 2.45
N GLY A 190 0.84 -3.85 2.94
CA GLY A 190 0.12 -2.58 2.80
C GLY A 190 -0.01 -2.13 1.34
N ASP A 191 0.41 -0.91 1.03
CA ASP A 191 0.40 -0.34 -0.33
C ASP A 191 1.61 -0.75 -1.18
N GLY A 192 2.54 -1.52 -0.61
CA GLY A 192 3.79 -1.95 -1.22
C GLY A 192 4.99 -1.08 -0.86
N LEU A 193 4.79 0.16 -0.41
CA LEU A 193 5.84 1.03 0.13
C LEU A 193 5.80 1.08 1.66
N ARG A 194 4.59 1.07 2.22
CA ARG A 194 4.32 1.12 3.66
C ARG A 194 3.37 0.00 4.06
N GLY A 195 3.81 -0.77 5.05
CA GLY A 195 3.06 -1.81 5.73
C GLY A 195 2.54 -1.38 7.10
N GLU A 196 1.84 -2.29 7.77
CA GLU A 196 1.51 -2.21 9.20
C GLU A 196 2.40 -3.18 9.98
N SER A 197 2.93 -2.74 11.12
CA SER A 197 3.70 -3.56 12.05
C SER A 197 2.82 -4.67 12.65
N VAL A 198 3.24 -5.91 12.45
CA VAL A 198 2.56 -7.14 12.89
C VAL A 198 3.51 -8.07 13.64
N GLY A 199 4.62 -7.52 14.15
CA GLY A 199 5.67 -8.29 14.82
C GLY A 199 5.18 -9.09 16.02
N HIS A 200 4.18 -8.61 16.76
CA HIS A 200 3.63 -9.33 17.91
C HIS A 200 2.92 -10.62 17.47
N GLN A 201 2.17 -10.60 16.37
CA GLN A 201 1.51 -11.79 15.83
C GLN A 201 2.47 -12.72 15.09
N VAL A 202 3.40 -12.18 14.31
CA VAL A 202 4.38 -12.98 13.56
C VAL A 202 5.23 -13.85 14.48
N ARG A 203 5.56 -13.38 15.69
CA ARG A 203 6.29 -14.16 16.72
C ARG A 203 5.50 -15.35 17.28
N LEU A 204 4.19 -15.41 17.06
CA LEU A 204 3.35 -16.54 17.47
C LEU A 204 3.27 -17.62 16.39
N ILE A 205 3.65 -17.32 15.14
CA ILE A 205 3.62 -18.27 14.02
C ILE A 205 4.69 -19.35 14.26
N PRO A 206 4.33 -20.65 14.35
CA PRO A 206 5.26 -21.68 14.83
C PRO A 206 6.51 -21.90 13.97
N ASN A 207 6.41 -21.77 12.64
CA ASN A 207 7.51 -22.00 11.71
C ASN A 207 8.27 -20.71 11.32
N VAL A 208 8.14 -19.64 12.13
CA VAL A 208 8.94 -18.41 12.00
C VAL A 208 10.02 -18.39 13.08
N PRO A 209 11.33 -18.43 12.72
CA PRO A 209 12.41 -18.31 13.67
C PRO A 209 12.37 -16.96 14.40
N LYS A 210 12.49 -16.93 15.73
CA LYS A 210 12.66 -15.68 16.48
C LYS A 210 14.10 -15.18 16.48
N GLN A 211 15.03 -16.12 16.23
CA GLN A 211 16.47 -15.93 16.25
C GLN A 211 17.07 -16.76 15.11
N LEU A 212 17.88 -16.14 14.26
CA LEU A 212 18.62 -16.83 13.20
C LEU A 212 19.91 -17.45 13.76
N PRO A 213 20.45 -18.51 13.11
CA PRO A 213 21.68 -19.15 13.55
C PRO A 213 22.87 -18.18 13.57
N ALA A 214 23.52 -18.06 14.73
CA ALA A 214 24.64 -17.14 14.94
C ALA A 214 25.81 -17.39 13.96
N THR A 215 26.04 -18.65 13.56
CA THR A 215 27.07 -19.00 12.58
C THR A 215 26.79 -18.41 11.19
N VAL A 216 25.53 -18.33 10.79
CA VAL A 216 25.13 -17.71 9.52
C VAL A 216 25.18 -16.19 9.64
N MET A 217 24.73 -15.63 10.76
CA MET A 217 24.82 -14.19 11.03
C MET A 217 26.28 -13.71 11.02
N ALA A 218 27.20 -14.43 11.66
CA ALA A 218 28.62 -14.09 11.69
C ALA A 218 29.27 -14.08 10.29
N HIS A 219 28.76 -14.89 9.36
CA HIS A 219 29.26 -14.93 7.99
C HIS A 219 28.87 -13.68 7.19
N TYR A 220 27.64 -13.18 7.34
CA TYR A 220 27.14 -12.03 6.58
C TYR A 220 27.30 -10.69 7.30
N GLY A 221 27.19 -10.67 8.62
CA GLY A 221 27.44 -9.50 9.48
C GLY A 221 26.46 -8.33 9.29
N THR A 222 25.33 -8.55 8.61
CA THR A 222 24.37 -7.50 8.25
C THR A 222 22.93 -7.93 8.50
N GLU A 223 22.04 -6.93 8.61
CA GLU A 223 20.59 -7.13 8.66
C GLU A 223 20.10 -7.92 7.43
N VAL A 224 19.05 -8.72 7.63
CA VAL A 224 18.41 -9.49 6.56
C VAL A 224 16.90 -9.37 6.62
N GLU A 225 16.28 -9.26 5.45
CA GLU A 225 14.83 -9.25 5.28
C GLU A 225 14.36 -10.53 4.57
N VAL A 226 13.50 -11.29 5.24
CA VAL A 226 12.84 -12.48 4.70
C VAL A 226 11.41 -12.11 4.31
N ARG A 227 11.03 -12.40 3.06
CA ARG A 227 9.66 -12.19 2.59
C ARG A 227 8.98 -13.52 2.33
N GLY A 228 7.69 -13.55 2.60
CA GLY A 228 6.91 -14.77 2.47
C GLY A 228 5.41 -14.51 2.53
N GLU A 229 4.66 -15.59 2.51
CA GLU A 229 3.20 -15.58 2.62
C GLU A 229 2.80 -16.22 3.96
N VAL A 230 2.09 -15.47 4.79
CA VAL A 230 1.39 -16.02 5.95
C VAL A 230 0.07 -16.61 5.48
N TYR A 231 -0.20 -17.88 5.78
CA TYR A 231 -1.42 -18.56 5.37
C TYR A 231 -2.01 -19.38 6.53
N MET A 232 -3.28 -19.74 6.40
CA MET A 232 -3.94 -20.65 7.34
C MET A 232 -4.08 -22.02 6.67
N PRO A 233 -3.58 -23.10 7.29
CA PRO A 233 -3.81 -24.45 6.78
C PRO A 233 -5.30 -24.77 6.70
N LEU A 234 -5.72 -25.54 5.69
CA LEU A 234 -7.13 -25.93 5.50
C LEU A 234 -7.64 -26.78 6.66
N SER A 235 -6.80 -27.65 7.20
CA SER A 235 -7.05 -28.44 8.41
C SER A 235 -7.34 -27.57 9.63
N ALA A 236 -6.65 -26.43 9.78
CA ALA A 236 -6.90 -25.46 10.83
C ALA A 236 -8.13 -24.59 10.54
N PHE A 237 -8.45 -24.34 9.27
CA PHE A 237 -9.61 -23.53 8.86
C PHE A 237 -10.94 -24.29 8.98
N ALA A 238 -10.96 -25.60 8.77
CA ALA A 238 -12.19 -26.41 8.73
C ALA A 238 -13.15 -26.19 9.92
N PRO A 239 -12.69 -26.07 11.19
CA PRO A 239 -13.57 -25.81 12.33
C PRO A 239 -14.23 -24.42 12.32
N VAL A 240 -13.62 -23.45 11.66
CA VAL A 240 -14.05 -22.03 11.64
C VAL A 240 -14.62 -21.59 10.29
N ALA A 241 -14.72 -22.50 9.32
CA ALA A 241 -15.17 -22.21 7.95
C ALA A 241 -16.60 -21.64 7.89
N SER A 242 -17.45 -21.92 8.89
CA SER A 242 -18.81 -21.35 8.98
C SER A 242 -18.84 -19.87 9.38
N LEU A 243 -17.75 -19.36 9.96
CA LEU A 243 -17.65 -18.00 10.48
C LEU A 243 -16.94 -17.05 9.50
N PHE A 244 -16.21 -17.59 8.53
CA PHE A 244 -15.32 -16.81 7.67
C PHE A 244 -15.42 -17.24 6.21
N ALA A 245 -15.29 -16.27 5.31
CA ALA A 245 -15.48 -16.51 3.87
C ALA A 245 -14.36 -17.34 3.22
N ASN A 246 -13.12 -17.23 3.68
CA ASN A 246 -11.98 -18.02 3.19
C ASN A 246 -10.78 -17.95 4.17
N PRO A 247 -9.85 -18.92 4.10
CA PRO A 247 -8.61 -18.95 4.88
C PRO A 247 -7.76 -17.68 4.77
N ARG A 248 -7.68 -17.07 3.58
CA ARG A 248 -6.89 -15.85 3.32
C ARG A 248 -7.32 -14.68 4.20
N ASN A 249 -8.63 -14.45 4.31
CA ASN A 249 -9.21 -13.39 5.12
C ASN A 249 -8.96 -13.63 6.61
N VAL A 250 -9.00 -14.88 7.04
CA VAL A 250 -8.67 -15.26 8.42
C VAL A 250 -7.20 -14.98 8.72
N ALA A 251 -6.29 -15.40 7.85
CA ALA A 251 -4.87 -15.13 8.01
C ALA A 251 -4.57 -13.63 8.09
N ALA A 252 -5.14 -12.82 7.20
CA ALA A 252 -4.97 -11.37 7.21
C ALA A 252 -5.56 -10.71 8.47
N GLY A 253 -6.72 -11.20 8.94
CA GLY A 253 -7.38 -10.70 10.15
C GLY A 253 -6.59 -11.03 11.42
N ALA A 254 -6.20 -12.30 11.58
CA ALA A 254 -5.40 -12.77 12.71
C ALA A 254 -4.05 -12.06 12.79
N LEU A 255 -3.40 -11.81 11.66
CA LEU A 255 -2.12 -11.09 11.60
C LEU A 255 -2.23 -9.62 12.07
N LYS A 256 -3.40 -8.99 11.87
CA LYS A 256 -3.65 -7.57 12.23
C LYS A 256 -4.34 -7.40 13.58
N ALA A 257 -4.72 -8.49 14.24
CA ALA A 257 -5.47 -8.42 15.49
C ALA A 257 -4.61 -7.78 16.60
N LYS A 258 -5.18 -6.82 17.34
CA LYS A 258 -4.53 -6.18 18.50
C LYS A 258 -4.59 -7.05 19.75
N GLU A 259 -5.65 -7.84 19.88
CA GLU A 259 -5.90 -8.78 20.97
C GLU A 259 -6.17 -10.18 20.39
N GLN A 260 -6.16 -11.21 21.24
CA GLN A 260 -6.50 -12.57 20.82
C GLN A 260 -7.98 -12.63 20.40
N GLY A 261 -8.23 -12.83 19.11
CA GLY A 261 -9.56 -13.06 18.55
C GLY A 261 -9.91 -14.56 18.50
N SER A 262 -10.98 -14.89 17.78
CA SER A 262 -11.46 -16.27 17.61
C SER A 262 -10.46 -17.20 16.91
N VAL A 263 -9.51 -16.64 16.16
CA VAL A 263 -8.42 -17.38 15.48
C VAL A 263 -7.10 -16.69 15.84
N SER A 264 -6.15 -17.49 16.34
CA SER A 264 -4.84 -17.03 16.81
C SER A 264 -3.80 -17.14 15.69
N ALA A 265 -2.80 -16.24 15.69
CA ALA A 265 -1.66 -16.33 14.79
C ALA A 265 -0.83 -17.62 14.98
N SER A 266 -0.99 -18.34 16.09
CA SER A 266 -0.39 -19.66 16.32
C SER A 266 -0.95 -20.77 15.42
N GLU A 267 -2.14 -20.57 14.85
CA GLU A 267 -2.75 -21.50 13.90
C GLU A 267 -2.28 -21.24 12.46
N LEU A 268 -1.57 -20.14 12.24
CA LEU A 268 -1.04 -19.78 10.93
C LEU A 268 0.30 -20.48 10.66
N ARG A 269 0.71 -20.46 9.40
CA ARG A 269 2.02 -20.89 8.91
C ARG A 269 2.59 -19.85 7.97
N PHE A 270 3.89 -19.91 7.73
CA PHE A 270 4.61 -19.00 6.85
C PHE A 270 5.46 -19.76 5.85
N PHE A 271 5.28 -19.48 4.55
CA PHE A 271 6.22 -19.91 3.51
C PHE A 271 7.12 -18.75 3.10
N ALA A 272 8.43 -18.91 3.25
CA ALA A 272 9.40 -17.94 2.76
C ALA A 272 9.59 -18.09 1.23
N TYR A 273 9.63 -16.98 0.50
CA TYR A 273 9.87 -17.01 -0.95
C TYR A 273 10.91 -16.00 -1.43
N ASP A 274 11.39 -15.11 -0.56
CA ASP A 274 12.45 -14.15 -0.90
C ASP A 274 13.38 -13.84 0.28
N LEU A 275 14.56 -13.34 -0.05
CA LEU A 275 15.62 -12.96 0.89
C LEU A 275 16.34 -11.71 0.35
N LEU A 276 16.40 -10.65 1.16
CA LEU A 276 17.08 -9.41 0.84
C LEU A 276 18.16 -9.12 1.89
N GLY A 277 19.24 -8.46 1.47
CA GLY A 277 20.37 -8.10 2.32
C GLY A 277 21.58 -9.03 2.16
N TRP A 278 21.37 -10.30 1.79
CA TRP A 278 22.45 -11.27 1.60
C TRP A 278 22.57 -11.73 0.14
N PRO A 279 23.80 -11.82 -0.39
CA PRO A 279 24.03 -12.23 -1.76
C PRO A 279 23.69 -13.71 -1.98
N VAL A 280 22.96 -13.98 -3.06
CA VAL A 280 22.63 -15.31 -3.58
C VAL A 280 22.66 -15.27 -5.10
N ASP A 281 23.10 -16.37 -5.73
CA ASP A 281 23.29 -16.45 -7.18
C ASP A 281 22.05 -16.95 -7.92
N SER A 282 21.24 -17.79 -7.27
CA SER A 282 20.00 -18.33 -7.84
C SER A 282 18.84 -18.39 -6.84
N GLU A 283 17.61 -18.49 -7.33
CA GLU A 283 16.43 -18.77 -6.51
C GLU A 283 16.54 -20.13 -5.80
N THR A 284 17.16 -21.11 -6.45
CA THR A 284 17.46 -22.42 -5.84
C THR A 284 18.42 -22.28 -4.65
N ALA A 285 19.51 -21.52 -4.79
CA ALA A 285 20.44 -21.23 -3.70
C ALA A 285 19.77 -20.41 -2.59
N LYS A 286 18.88 -19.48 -2.95
CA LYS A 286 18.06 -18.70 -2.01
C LYS A 286 17.17 -19.60 -1.16
N ALA A 287 16.46 -20.55 -1.77
CA ALA A 287 15.63 -21.50 -1.04
C ALA A 287 16.46 -22.39 -0.11
N ALA A 288 17.66 -22.82 -0.52
CA ALA A 288 18.57 -23.57 0.34
C ALA A 288 19.05 -22.75 1.54
N LEU A 289 19.37 -21.47 1.34
CA LEU A 289 19.78 -20.56 2.42
C LEU A 289 18.63 -20.30 3.40
N LEU A 290 17.40 -20.09 2.89
CA LEU A 290 16.20 -19.95 3.73
C LEU A 290 16.00 -21.17 4.64
N ARG A 291 16.17 -22.40 4.13
CA ARG A 291 16.16 -23.62 4.96
C ARG A 291 17.26 -23.61 6.02
N ARG A 292 18.48 -23.23 5.63
CA ARG A 292 19.65 -23.18 6.53
C ARG A 292 19.42 -22.24 7.71
N ILE A 293 18.68 -21.15 7.53
CA ILE A 293 18.36 -20.19 8.59
C ILE A 293 17.06 -20.50 9.34
N GLY A 294 16.44 -21.66 9.11
CA GLY A 294 15.31 -22.17 9.89
C GLY A 294 13.94 -21.82 9.33
N PHE A 295 13.85 -21.26 8.12
CA PHE A 295 12.58 -21.05 7.44
C PHE A 295 12.17 -22.25 6.59
N GLU A 296 10.87 -22.37 6.37
CA GLU A 296 10.29 -23.27 5.37
C GLU A 296 10.07 -22.50 4.06
N PRO A 297 10.85 -22.75 2.99
CA PRO A 297 10.62 -22.08 1.72
C PRO A 297 9.39 -22.65 1.03
N ALA A 298 8.71 -21.82 0.23
CA ALA A 298 7.66 -22.27 -0.66
C ALA A 298 8.17 -23.44 -1.53
N PRO A 299 7.40 -24.54 -1.69
CA PRO A 299 7.78 -25.65 -2.55
C PRO A 299 8.09 -25.15 -3.97
N ALA A 300 9.24 -25.55 -4.51
CA ALA A 300 9.71 -25.09 -5.82
C ALA A 300 10.14 -26.29 -6.68
N LEU A 301 9.72 -26.29 -7.93
CA LEU A 301 10.11 -27.26 -8.94
C LEU A 301 10.77 -26.54 -10.11
N ALA A 302 11.94 -27.04 -10.52
CA ALA A 302 12.66 -26.49 -11.66
C ALA A 302 12.06 -27.00 -12.98
N CYS A 303 11.94 -26.10 -13.96
CA CYS A 303 11.61 -26.44 -15.34
C CYS A 303 12.33 -25.53 -16.31
N ASP A 304 12.35 -25.91 -17.58
CA ASP A 304 12.63 -24.97 -18.66
C ASP A 304 11.32 -24.32 -19.14
N ARG A 305 11.44 -23.43 -20.13
CA ARG A 305 10.31 -22.77 -20.77
C ARG A 305 9.33 -23.76 -21.40
N ASP A 306 9.83 -24.77 -22.10
CA ASP A 306 9.01 -25.65 -22.92
C ASP A 306 8.22 -26.66 -22.07
N ASN A 307 8.67 -26.92 -20.83
CA ASN A 307 7.98 -27.74 -19.86
C ASN A 307 7.11 -26.95 -18.86
N ALA A 308 7.09 -25.62 -18.94
CA ALA A 308 6.41 -24.79 -17.95
C ALA A 308 4.89 -25.06 -17.89
N GLU A 309 4.23 -25.21 -19.04
CA GLU A 309 2.78 -25.52 -19.10
C GLU A 309 2.47 -26.88 -18.50
N ARG A 310 3.29 -27.89 -18.84
CA ARG A 310 3.13 -29.24 -18.30
C ARG A 310 3.27 -29.24 -16.78
N LEU A 311 4.24 -28.48 -16.25
CA LEU A 311 4.43 -28.35 -14.80
C LEU A 311 3.28 -27.60 -14.14
N PHE A 312 2.74 -26.56 -14.78
CA PHE A 312 1.52 -25.89 -14.33
C PHE A 312 0.35 -26.86 -14.19
N GLY A 313 0.09 -27.69 -15.20
CA GLY A 313 -0.97 -28.70 -15.16
C GLY A 313 -0.77 -29.75 -14.07
N GLN A 314 0.47 -30.18 -13.82
CA GLN A 314 0.81 -31.10 -12.72
C GLN A 314 0.50 -30.48 -11.35
N MET A 315 0.91 -29.23 -11.13
CA MET A 315 0.66 -28.52 -9.88
C MET A 315 -0.83 -28.20 -9.69
N GLN A 316 -1.56 -27.94 -10.79
CA GLN A 316 -3.02 -27.77 -10.75
C GLN A 316 -3.73 -29.06 -10.33
N ALA A 317 -3.33 -30.21 -10.87
CA ALA A 317 -3.92 -31.52 -10.53
C ALA A 317 -3.66 -31.95 -9.08
N GLN A 318 -2.59 -31.43 -8.46
CA GLN A 318 -2.24 -31.71 -7.05
C GLN A 318 -2.87 -30.72 -6.07
N ARG A 319 -3.58 -29.68 -6.54
CA ARG A 319 -4.13 -28.61 -5.72
C ARG A 319 -4.97 -29.12 -4.55
N ASP A 320 -5.88 -30.05 -4.81
CA ASP A 320 -6.82 -30.57 -3.80
C ASP A 320 -6.15 -31.47 -2.74
N GLN A 321 -4.88 -31.81 -2.93
CA GLN A 321 -4.08 -32.60 -1.98
C GLN A 321 -3.30 -31.71 -1.01
N LEU A 322 -3.28 -30.39 -1.24
CA LEU A 322 -2.55 -29.44 -0.41
C LEU A 322 -3.39 -29.05 0.81
N ASP A 323 -2.76 -28.95 1.98
CA ASP A 323 -3.39 -28.45 3.20
C ASP A 323 -3.43 -26.90 3.25
N TYR A 324 -3.44 -26.24 2.10
CA TYR A 324 -3.48 -24.78 1.97
C TYR A 324 -4.05 -24.36 0.61
N GLU A 325 -4.69 -23.20 0.57
CA GLU A 325 -5.23 -22.67 -0.68
C GLU A 325 -4.12 -22.15 -1.60
N THR A 326 -4.27 -22.43 -2.89
CA THR A 326 -3.46 -21.87 -3.95
C THR A 326 -4.36 -21.33 -5.06
N ASP A 327 -3.94 -20.23 -5.67
CA ASP A 327 -4.69 -19.54 -6.73
C ASP A 327 -3.96 -19.52 -8.09
N GLY A 328 -2.89 -20.30 -8.22
CA GLY A 328 -2.10 -20.46 -9.43
C GLY A 328 -0.69 -20.97 -9.14
N VAL A 329 0.22 -20.75 -10.10
CA VAL A 329 1.66 -21.05 -9.99
C VAL A 329 2.44 -19.78 -10.31
N VAL A 330 3.46 -19.48 -9.51
CA VAL A 330 4.42 -18.41 -9.79
C VAL A 330 5.63 -19.01 -10.47
N PHE A 331 5.91 -18.54 -11.68
CA PHE A 331 7.14 -18.83 -12.41
C PHE A 331 8.13 -17.70 -12.19
N LYS A 332 9.36 -18.04 -11.83
CA LYS A 332 10.48 -17.12 -11.66
C LYS A 332 11.66 -17.56 -12.52
N ILE A 333 12.41 -16.61 -13.04
CA ILE A 333 13.75 -16.87 -13.58
C ILE A 333 14.68 -17.26 -12.43
N ASP A 334 15.36 -18.40 -12.50
CA ASP A 334 16.21 -18.90 -11.39
C ASP A 334 17.47 -18.03 -11.19
N ASP A 335 18.08 -17.51 -12.25
CA ASP A 335 19.31 -16.71 -12.18
C ASP A 335 19.09 -15.27 -11.66
N ILE A 336 19.66 -14.95 -10.48
CA ILE A 336 19.49 -13.65 -9.82
C ILE A 336 20.14 -12.51 -10.61
N ALA A 337 21.24 -12.76 -11.31
CA ALA A 337 21.90 -11.74 -12.14
C ALA A 337 20.96 -11.28 -13.27
N THR A 338 20.27 -12.21 -13.92
CA THR A 338 19.24 -11.92 -14.93
C THR A 338 18.04 -11.18 -14.31
N GLN A 339 17.59 -11.56 -13.11
CA GLN A 339 16.52 -10.83 -12.42
C GLN A 339 16.88 -9.35 -12.22
N ARG A 340 18.10 -9.07 -11.73
CA ARG A 340 18.60 -7.70 -11.55
C ARG A 340 18.63 -6.93 -12.87
N ARG A 341 19.08 -7.56 -13.95
CA ARG A 341 19.13 -6.96 -15.30
C ARG A 341 17.74 -6.62 -15.85
N LEU A 342 16.76 -7.50 -15.62
CA LEU A 342 15.38 -7.30 -16.08
C LEU A 342 14.64 -6.25 -15.23
N GLY A 343 14.94 -6.19 -13.93
CA GLY A 343 14.35 -5.23 -13.00
C GLY A 343 12.82 -5.39 -12.88
N ALA A 344 12.15 -4.27 -12.60
CA ALA A 344 10.71 -4.23 -12.37
C ALA A 344 10.04 -3.04 -13.09
N THR A 345 8.73 -3.15 -13.31
CA THR A 345 7.86 -2.02 -13.62
C THR A 345 7.49 -1.26 -12.34
N GLY A 346 6.65 -0.22 -12.43
CA GLY A 346 6.11 0.44 -11.23
C GLY A 346 5.19 -0.45 -10.38
N HIS A 347 4.78 -1.63 -10.89
CA HIS A 347 3.80 -2.49 -10.21
C HIS A 347 4.25 -3.94 -10.00
N HIS A 348 5.16 -4.48 -10.83
CA HIS A 348 5.57 -5.89 -10.78
C HIS A 348 6.98 -6.14 -11.35
N PRO A 349 7.71 -7.17 -10.87
CA PRO A 349 8.99 -7.58 -11.45
C PRO A 349 8.79 -8.14 -12.86
N ARG A 350 9.78 -7.93 -13.74
CA ARG A 350 9.75 -8.49 -15.11
C ARG A 350 10.20 -9.96 -15.15
N TRP A 351 10.90 -10.39 -14.11
CA TRP A 351 11.52 -11.72 -14.01
C TRP A 351 10.65 -12.76 -13.29
N ALA A 352 9.41 -12.41 -12.92
CA ALA A 352 8.45 -13.36 -12.36
C ALA A 352 7.03 -13.09 -12.88
N ILE A 353 6.25 -14.16 -13.07
CA ILE A 353 4.87 -14.11 -13.52
C ILE A 353 4.01 -15.11 -12.74
N ALA A 354 2.78 -14.71 -12.41
CA ALA A 354 1.77 -15.58 -11.82
C ALA A 354 0.86 -16.12 -12.92
N TYR A 355 0.99 -17.41 -13.21
CA TYR A 355 0.04 -18.12 -14.05
C TYR A 355 -1.14 -18.57 -13.18
N LYS A 356 -2.27 -17.90 -13.34
CA LYS A 356 -3.47 -18.12 -12.55
C LYS A 356 -4.20 -19.37 -13.03
N TYR A 357 -4.77 -20.14 -12.10
CA TYR A 357 -5.79 -21.12 -12.48
C TYR A 357 -6.93 -20.40 -13.19
N GLN A 358 -7.44 -21.00 -14.26
CA GLN A 358 -8.70 -20.58 -14.84
C GLN A 358 -9.75 -20.68 -13.74
N GLY A 359 -10.40 -19.56 -13.42
CA GLY A 359 -11.36 -19.52 -12.33
C GLY A 359 -12.51 -20.49 -12.61
N ASP A 360 -13.15 -21.00 -11.56
CA ASP A 360 -14.35 -21.80 -11.74
C ASP A 360 -15.34 -20.97 -12.55
N SER A 361 -15.81 -21.60 -13.62
CA SER A 361 -16.86 -21.04 -14.45
C SER A 361 -18.14 -21.75 -14.09
N GLY A 362 -19.19 -20.97 -13.88
CA GLY A 362 -20.49 -21.51 -13.51
C GLY A 362 -21.58 -20.79 -14.26
N GLU A 363 -22.65 -21.51 -14.50
CA GLU A 363 -23.83 -21.00 -15.18
C GLU A 363 -24.85 -20.54 -14.16
N THR A 364 -25.47 -19.39 -14.40
CA THR A 364 -26.54 -18.86 -13.55
C THR A 364 -27.50 -18.00 -14.37
N ASN A 365 -28.70 -17.78 -13.86
CA ASN A 365 -29.71 -16.96 -14.53
C ASN A 365 -29.52 -15.47 -14.22
N LEU A 366 -29.66 -14.62 -15.22
CA LEU A 366 -29.74 -13.17 -15.07
C LEU A 366 -31.10 -12.78 -14.51
N LEU A 367 -31.11 -12.19 -13.32
CA LEU A 367 -32.30 -11.66 -12.67
C LEU A 367 -32.62 -10.23 -13.10
N ASP A 368 -31.61 -9.37 -13.16
CA ASP A 368 -31.77 -7.95 -13.50
C ASP A 368 -30.42 -7.32 -13.89
N VAL A 369 -30.43 -6.11 -14.47
CA VAL A 369 -29.24 -5.28 -14.63
C VAL A 369 -29.39 -3.97 -13.85
N GLN A 370 -28.59 -3.84 -12.80
CA GLN A 370 -28.47 -2.60 -12.02
C GLN A 370 -27.47 -1.64 -12.66
N TRP A 371 -27.76 -0.34 -12.56
CA TRP A 371 -26.94 0.71 -13.16
C TRP A 371 -26.21 1.48 -12.07
N SER A 372 -24.90 1.23 -11.94
CA SER A 372 -24.05 1.82 -10.92
C SER A 372 -23.38 3.09 -11.44
N LEU A 373 -23.54 4.20 -10.73
CA LEU A 373 -22.87 5.47 -11.07
C LEU A 373 -21.49 5.56 -10.40
N ALA A 374 -20.47 5.89 -11.17
CA ALA A 374 -19.11 6.14 -10.69
C ALA A 374 -18.88 7.62 -10.37
N ARG A 375 -17.80 7.93 -9.62
CA ARG A 375 -17.37 9.29 -9.25
C ARG A 375 -17.09 10.26 -10.42
N THR A 376 -16.98 9.74 -11.64
CA THR A 376 -16.75 10.53 -12.86
C THR A 376 -18.05 10.79 -13.63
N GLY A 377 -19.19 10.29 -13.13
CA GLY A 377 -20.47 10.32 -13.84
C GLY A 377 -20.71 9.15 -14.78
N THR A 378 -19.74 8.25 -14.95
CA THR A 378 -19.92 7.03 -15.76
C THR A 378 -20.96 6.12 -15.11
N ILE A 379 -21.93 5.64 -15.87
CA ILE A 379 -22.94 4.67 -15.46
C ILE A 379 -22.53 3.30 -16.02
N THR A 380 -22.21 2.37 -15.12
CA THR A 380 -21.77 1.02 -15.45
C THR A 380 -22.90 0.01 -15.19
N PRO A 381 -23.24 -0.84 -16.17
CA PRO A 381 -24.18 -1.94 -15.96
C PRO A 381 -23.56 -3.05 -15.10
N VAL A 382 -24.35 -3.59 -14.18
CA VAL A 382 -24.00 -4.69 -13.27
C VAL A 382 -25.10 -5.74 -13.35
N ALA A 383 -24.75 -6.94 -13.79
CA ALA A 383 -25.65 -8.08 -13.80
C ALA A 383 -25.94 -8.52 -12.36
N ILE A 384 -27.22 -8.64 -12.04
CA ILE A 384 -27.72 -9.30 -10.84
C ILE A 384 -28.15 -10.70 -11.26
N VAL A 385 -27.56 -11.71 -10.63
CA VAL A 385 -27.74 -13.10 -11.03
C VAL A 385 -28.28 -13.92 -9.88
N GLU A 386 -28.88 -15.07 -10.19
CA GLU A 386 -29.17 -16.06 -9.17
C GLU A 386 -27.86 -16.45 -8.47
N PRO A 387 -27.84 -16.52 -7.12
CA PRO A 387 -26.63 -16.85 -6.39
C PRO A 387 -26.00 -18.16 -6.87
N VAL A 388 -24.75 -18.09 -7.32
CA VAL A 388 -23.96 -19.24 -7.78
C VAL A 388 -22.62 -19.27 -7.06
N GLU A 389 -22.20 -20.43 -6.61
CA GLU A 389 -20.90 -20.59 -5.94
C GLU A 389 -19.79 -20.75 -6.98
N LEU A 390 -18.83 -19.81 -6.98
CA LEU A 390 -17.66 -19.83 -7.86
C LEU A 390 -16.38 -19.70 -7.02
N SER A 391 -15.56 -20.75 -7.01
CA SER A 391 -14.33 -20.81 -6.24
C SER A 391 -14.55 -20.48 -4.76
N GLY A 392 -15.53 -21.16 -4.14
CA GLY A 392 -15.86 -21.04 -2.72
C GLY A 392 -16.51 -19.71 -2.31
N ALA A 393 -16.89 -18.84 -3.26
CA ALA A 393 -17.64 -17.62 -2.96
C ALA A 393 -18.98 -17.60 -3.68
N MET A 394 -20.01 -17.21 -2.94
CA MET A 394 -21.34 -16.95 -3.49
C MET A 394 -21.34 -15.67 -4.33
N VAL A 395 -21.60 -15.80 -5.62
CA VAL A 395 -21.68 -14.70 -6.58
C VAL A 395 -23.14 -14.42 -6.90
N SER A 396 -23.58 -13.20 -6.58
CA SER A 396 -24.91 -12.68 -6.94
C SER A 396 -24.85 -11.43 -7.82
N ARG A 397 -23.64 -10.93 -8.09
CA ARG A 397 -23.39 -9.71 -8.88
C ARG A 397 -22.17 -9.91 -9.78
N ALA A 398 -22.26 -9.49 -11.04
CA ALA A 398 -21.15 -9.54 -11.99
C ALA A 398 -21.07 -8.24 -12.80
N THR A 399 -19.85 -7.74 -13.03
CA THR A 399 -19.66 -6.52 -13.84
C THR A 399 -19.89 -6.82 -15.32
N LEU A 400 -20.65 -5.93 -15.98
CA LEU A 400 -20.77 -5.90 -17.44
C LEU A 400 -19.83 -4.87 -18.07
N HIS A 401 -19.00 -4.20 -17.27
CA HIS A 401 -17.98 -3.19 -17.64
C HIS A 401 -18.52 -1.89 -18.26
N ASN A 402 -19.20 -1.97 -19.39
CA ASN A 402 -19.65 -0.80 -20.15
C ASN A 402 -20.82 -1.15 -21.08
N LEU A 403 -21.36 -0.12 -21.75
CA LEU A 403 -22.50 -0.26 -22.63
C LEU A 403 -22.18 -1.14 -23.86
N SER A 404 -20.98 -1.02 -24.44
CA SER A 404 -20.55 -1.89 -25.55
C SER A 404 -20.59 -3.37 -25.19
N ASN A 405 -20.16 -3.75 -24.00
CA ASN A 405 -20.14 -5.15 -23.60
C ASN A 405 -21.55 -5.67 -23.28
N LEU A 406 -22.43 -4.84 -22.70
CA LEU A 406 -23.86 -5.17 -22.57
C LEU A 406 -24.49 -5.41 -23.95
N GLU A 407 -24.25 -4.52 -24.92
CA GLU A 407 -24.76 -4.62 -26.29
C GLU A 407 -24.20 -5.86 -27.02
N ARG A 408 -22.91 -6.15 -26.86
CA ARG A 408 -22.25 -7.34 -27.43
C ARG A 408 -22.86 -8.65 -26.91
N LEU A 409 -23.15 -8.71 -25.60
CA LEU A 409 -23.74 -9.88 -24.97
C LEU A 409 -25.23 -10.04 -25.30
N ALA A 410 -25.88 -8.99 -25.82
CA ALA A 410 -27.30 -8.98 -26.22
C ALA A 410 -28.24 -9.53 -25.13
N LEU A 411 -27.97 -9.15 -23.87
CA LEU A 411 -28.63 -9.72 -22.70
C LEU A 411 -30.14 -9.39 -22.64
N ARG A 412 -30.89 -10.35 -22.13
CA ARG A 412 -32.31 -10.30 -21.79
C ARG A 412 -32.50 -10.79 -20.36
N GLU A 413 -33.48 -10.24 -19.65
CA GLU A 413 -33.85 -10.75 -18.33
C GLU A 413 -34.25 -12.23 -18.44
N GLY A 414 -33.72 -13.05 -17.53
CA GLY A 414 -33.85 -14.51 -17.55
C GLY A 414 -32.81 -15.25 -18.41
N ASP A 415 -31.89 -14.56 -19.08
CA ASP A 415 -30.82 -15.23 -19.82
C ASP A 415 -29.93 -16.07 -18.89
N ARG A 416 -29.52 -17.25 -19.36
CA ARG A 416 -28.47 -18.03 -18.72
C ARG A 416 -27.11 -17.44 -19.08
N LEU A 417 -26.32 -17.12 -18.07
CA LEU A 417 -24.99 -16.51 -18.21
C LEU A 417 -23.91 -17.50 -17.82
N LEU A 418 -22.81 -17.50 -18.58
CA LEU A 418 -21.56 -18.11 -18.16
C LEU A 418 -20.75 -17.07 -17.38
N LEU A 419 -20.56 -17.29 -16.09
CA LEU A 419 -19.76 -16.45 -15.23
C LEU A 419 -18.42 -17.10 -14.94
N THR A 420 -17.36 -16.29 -14.88
CA THR A 420 -16.05 -16.72 -14.42
C THR A 420 -15.53 -15.73 -13.39
N ARG A 421 -14.94 -16.26 -12.31
CA ARG A 421 -14.29 -15.41 -11.30
C ARG A 421 -12.83 -15.17 -11.68
N ARG A 422 -12.60 -14.17 -12.55
CA ARG A 422 -11.26 -13.85 -13.05
C ARG A 422 -10.33 -13.46 -11.90
N GLY A 423 -9.19 -14.15 -11.83
CA GLY A 423 -8.17 -13.94 -10.80
C GLY A 423 -8.63 -14.22 -9.36
N GLY A 424 -9.76 -14.92 -9.18
CA GLY A 424 -10.31 -15.30 -7.87
C GLY A 424 -10.95 -14.14 -7.09
N VAL A 425 -11.25 -13.00 -7.71
CA VAL A 425 -11.78 -11.83 -6.98
C VAL A 425 -12.99 -11.20 -7.65
N ILE A 426 -12.96 -10.97 -8.96
CA ILE A 426 -13.99 -10.18 -9.65
C ILE A 426 -14.80 -11.11 -10.57
N PRO A 427 -16.10 -11.32 -10.29
CA PRO A 427 -16.98 -12.07 -11.19
C PRO A 427 -17.19 -11.33 -12.51
N HIS A 428 -17.04 -12.04 -13.61
CA HIS A 428 -17.20 -11.51 -14.95
C HIS A 428 -18.14 -12.38 -15.78
N VAL A 429 -18.96 -11.75 -16.62
CA VAL A 429 -19.82 -12.43 -17.60
C VAL A 429 -19.00 -12.72 -18.85
N GLU A 430 -18.63 -13.99 -19.05
CA GLU A 430 -17.90 -14.43 -20.24
C GLU A 430 -18.83 -14.49 -21.47
N GLY A 431 -20.04 -15.00 -21.27
CA GLY A 431 -20.96 -15.27 -22.37
C GLY A 431 -22.42 -15.31 -21.95
N ASN A 432 -23.27 -15.11 -22.95
CA ASN A 432 -24.71 -15.29 -22.87
C ASN A 432 -25.07 -16.62 -23.55
N LEU A 433 -25.71 -17.53 -22.81
CA LEU A 433 -26.19 -18.82 -23.30
C LEU A 433 -27.66 -18.75 -23.76
N GLY A 434 -28.32 -17.61 -23.56
CA GLY A 434 -29.70 -17.32 -23.95
C GLY A 434 -30.75 -17.85 -22.98
N GLY A 435 -32.01 -17.80 -23.39
CA GLY A 435 -33.18 -18.27 -22.62
C GLY A 435 -34.08 -17.16 -22.07
N GLY A 436 -33.57 -15.92 -22.02
CA GLY A 436 -34.32 -14.74 -21.60
C GLY A 436 -35.24 -14.23 -22.71
N GLN A 437 -36.38 -13.65 -22.30
CA GLN A 437 -37.39 -13.15 -23.24
C GLN A 437 -37.52 -11.62 -23.20
N VAL A 438 -37.24 -11.00 -22.05
CA VAL A 438 -37.50 -9.58 -21.81
C VAL A 438 -36.25 -8.75 -22.18
N PRO A 439 -36.35 -7.80 -23.13
CA PRO A 439 -35.24 -6.92 -23.46
C PRO A 439 -34.84 -6.03 -22.27
N LEU A 440 -33.55 -5.91 -22.00
CA LEU A 440 -33.04 -4.97 -21.01
C LEU A 440 -33.07 -3.54 -21.55
N ILE A 441 -33.66 -2.62 -20.78
CA ILE A 441 -33.75 -1.22 -21.15
C ILE A 441 -32.70 -0.43 -20.39
N ARG A 442 -31.80 0.23 -21.13
CA ARG A 442 -30.87 1.18 -20.52
C ARG A 442 -31.60 2.41 -19.97
N PRO A 443 -31.20 2.95 -18.83
CA PRO A 443 -31.86 4.10 -18.23
C PRO A 443 -31.65 5.33 -19.12
N GLN A 444 -32.73 6.06 -19.39
CA GLN A 444 -32.66 7.34 -20.09
C GLN A 444 -32.30 8.49 -19.15
N THR A 445 -32.55 8.31 -17.85
CA THR A 445 -32.23 9.26 -16.78
C THR A 445 -31.25 8.63 -15.78
N CYS A 446 -30.42 9.47 -15.16
CA CYS A 446 -29.45 9.05 -14.17
C CYS A 446 -30.20 8.50 -12.94
N PRO A 447 -29.89 7.27 -12.48
CA PRO A 447 -30.58 6.66 -11.35
C PRO A 447 -30.33 7.39 -10.01
N SER A 448 -29.32 8.27 -9.96
CA SER A 448 -29.02 9.07 -8.76
C SER A 448 -29.70 10.44 -8.76
N CYS A 449 -29.52 11.23 -9.81
CA CYS A 449 -29.99 12.63 -9.83
C CYS A 449 -31.16 12.90 -10.77
N GLY A 450 -31.66 11.90 -11.49
CA GLY A 450 -32.78 12.02 -12.44
C GLY A 450 -32.46 12.78 -13.74
N GLN A 451 -31.27 13.37 -13.87
CA GLN A 451 -30.85 14.09 -15.08
C GLN A 451 -30.69 13.16 -16.29
N PRO A 452 -30.82 13.63 -17.55
CA PRO A 452 -30.66 12.78 -18.73
C PRO A 452 -29.32 12.02 -18.76
N THR A 453 -29.30 10.86 -19.40
CA THR A 453 -28.06 10.12 -19.68
C THR A 453 -27.55 10.44 -21.09
N VAL A 454 -26.24 10.43 -21.24
CA VAL A 454 -25.55 10.65 -22.52
C VAL A 454 -24.62 9.49 -22.83
N ILE A 455 -24.55 9.08 -24.09
CA ILE A 455 -23.61 8.04 -24.55
C ILE A 455 -22.36 8.73 -25.06
N ARG A 456 -21.20 8.31 -24.56
CA ARG A 456 -19.89 8.73 -25.06
C ARG A 456 -19.23 7.57 -25.79
N THR A 457 -18.67 7.86 -26.95
CA THR A 457 -17.95 6.90 -27.79
C THR A 457 -16.47 7.28 -27.81
N SER A 458 -15.60 6.30 -27.54
CA SER A 458 -14.16 6.44 -27.67
C SER A 458 -13.62 5.34 -28.55
N THR A 459 -12.71 5.67 -29.47
CA THR A 459 -12.04 4.71 -30.33
C THR A 459 -10.59 4.56 -29.89
N ARG A 460 -10.12 3.32 -29.74
CA ARG A 460 -8.72 3.03 -29.44
C ARG A 460 -8.18 2.01 -30.43
N ARG A 461 -6.98 2.27 -30.95
CA ARG A 461 -6.28 1.31 -31.79
C ARG A 461 -5.63 0.21 -30.94
N VAL A 462 -6.01 -1.04 -31.18
CA VAL A 462 -5.47 -2.23 -30.51
C VAL A 462 -5.04 -3.21 -31.59
N SER A 463 -3.77 -3.59 -31.62
CA SER A 463 -3.21 -4.52 -32.61
C SER A 463 -3.45 -4.12 -34.08
N GLY A 464 -3.54 -2.80 -34.35
CA GLY A 464 -3.80 -2.27 -35.69
C GLY A 464 -5.28 -2.01 -36.02
N GLU A 465 -6.20 -2.56 -35.22
CA GLU A 465 -7.65 -2.43 -35.40
C GLU A 465 -8.24 -1.35 -34.49
N ASP A 466 -9.27 -0.66 -34.97
CA ASP A 466 -9.98 0.36 -34.21
C ASP A 466 -11.07 -0.28 -33.36
N VAL A 467 -10.87 -0.31 -32.04
CA VAL A 467 -11.84 -0.79 -31.07
C VAL A 467 -12.68 0.37 -30.58
N VAL A 468 -13.98 0.35 -30.92
CA VAL A 468 -14.95 1.36 -30.51
C VAL A 468 -15.58 0.95 -29.18
N THR A 469 -15.46 1.81 -28.16
CA THR A 469 -16.07 1.61 -26.84
C THR A 469 -17.12 2.68 -26.57
N ARG A 470 -18.32 2.24 -26.18
CA ARG A 470 -19.45 3.08 -25.81
C ARG A 470 -19.68 2.99 -24.31
N THR A 471 -19.84 4.15 -23.68
CA THR A 471 -20.05 4.29 -22.24
C THR A 471 -21.26 5.18 -21.98
N LEU A 472 -22.05 4.85 -20.97
CA LEU A 472 -23.20 5.65 -20.53
C LEU A 472 -22.74 6.60 -19.43
N HIS A 473 -23.23 7.84 -19.43
CA HIS A 473 -22.86 8.86 -18.45
C HIS A 473 -24.07 9.66 -18.01
N CYS A 474 -24.02 10.17 -16.78
CA CYS A 474 -24.89 11.27 -16.35
C CYS A 474 -24.56 12.54 -17.15
N SER A 475 -25.56 13.28 -17.61
CA SER A 475 -25.35 14.56 -18.31
C SER A 475 -24.82 15.67 -17.42
N ALA A 476 -25.10 15.61 -16.11
CA ALA A 476 -24.74 16.62 -15.12
C ALA A 476 -24.00 15.99 -13.93
N PRO A 477 -22.79 15.45 -14.13
CA PRO A 477 -22.06 14.77 -13.06
C PRO A 477 -21.68 15.70 -11.91
N GLY A 478 -21.40 16.98 -12.18
CA GLY A 478 -20.98 17.95 -11.15
C GLY A 478 -22.04 18.27 -10.09
N SER A 479 -23.33 18.12 -10.41
CA SER A 479 -24.44 18.30 -9.46
C SER A 479 -25.05 16.98 -8.99
N CYS A 480 -24.44 15.85 -9.35
CA CYS A 480 -24.97 14.54 -9.00
C CYS A 480 -24.48 14.10 -7.61
N PRO A 481 -25.38 13.77 -6.65
CA PRO A 481 -24.99 13.39 -5.29
C PRO A 481 -24.05 12.19 -5.24
N MET A 482 -24.27 11.17 -6.08
CA MET A 482 -23.39 9.99 -6.13
C MET A 482 -22.00 10.31 -6.67
N THR A 483 -21.89 11.23 -7.63
CA THR A 483 -20.60 11.72 -8.10
C THR A 483 -19.86 12.44 -6.98
N LEU A 484 -20.56 13.34 -6.26
CA LEU A 484 -20.00 14.08 -5.12
C LEU A 484 -19.51 13.13 -4.02
N ARG A 485 -20.32 12.16 -3.60
CA ARG A 485 -19.93 11.13 -2.61
C ARG A 485 -18.66 10.40 -3.04
N GLY A 486 -18.59 9.99 -4.31
CA GLY A 486 -17.41 9.32 -4.87
C GLY A 486 -16.17 10.20 -4.94
N GLN A 487 -16.33 11.51 -5.17
CA GLN A 487 -15.25 12.49 -5.13
C GLN A 487 -14.75 12.71 -3.71
N LEU A 488 -15.64 12.90 -2.74
CA LEU A 488 -15.30 13.05 -1.32
C LEU A 488 -14.59 11.81 -0.77
N SER A 489 -15.11 10.61 -1.08
CA SER A 489 -14.48 9.34 -0.72
C SER A 489 -13.08 9.18 -1.31
N HIS A 490 -12.90 9.61 -2.57
CA HIS A 490 -11.58 9.61 -3.18
C HIS A 490 -10.63 10.59 -2.48
N TYR A 491 -11.09 11.82 -2.22
CA TYR A 491 -10.33 12.87 -1.57
C TYR A 491 -9.86 12.44 -0.17
N THR A 492 -10.79 11.99 0.69
CA THR A 492 -10.46 11.53 2.05
C THR A 492 -9.51 10.34 2.03
N ARG A 493 -9.68 9.40 1.09
CA ARG A 493 -8.78 8.25 0.96
C ARG A 493 -7.37 8.65 0.49
N VAL A 494 -7.23 9.56 -0.47
CA VAL A 494 -5.91 10.01 -0.96
C VAL A 494 -5.14 10.76 0.12
N LEU A 495 -5.85 11.55 0.94
CA LEU A 495 -5.27 12.29 2.06
C LEU A 495 -5.16 11.47 3.35
N GLU A 496 -5.61 10.22 3.35
CA GLU A 496 -5.64 9.36 4.53
C GLU A 496 -6.37 10.03 5.71
N ILE A 497 -7.52 10.64 5.43
CA ILE A 497 -8.42 11.23 6.45
C ILE A 497 -9.31 10.11 6.98
N ASP A 498 -9.02 9.65 8.19
CA ASP A 498 -9.76 8.57 8.83
C ASP A 498 -11.19 8.98 9.22
N GLY A 499 -12.09 8.00 9.19
CA GLY A 499 -13.44 8.10 9.74
C GLY A 499 -14.54 8.57 8.77
N PHE A 500 -14.20 9.02 7.56
CA PHE A 500 -15.18 9.35 6.52
C PHE A 500 -15.56 8.13 5.67
N GLY A 501 -16.16 7.12 6.30
CA GLY A 501 -16.72 5.97 5.59
C GLY A 501 -17.97 6.32 4.78
N GLU A 502 -18.41 5.41 3.90
CA GLU A 502 -19.54 5.62 2.99
C GLU A 502 -20.79 6.16 3.70
N LYS A 503 -21.19 5.56 4.83
CA LYS A 503 -22.38 5.99 5.59
C LYS A 503 -22.30 7.42 6.15
N ILE A 504 -21.10 7.91 6.47
CA ILE A 504 -20.92 9.28 6.96
C ILE A 504 -20.97 10.25 5.78
N LEU A 505 -20.27 9.93 4.69
CA LEU A 505 -20.30 10.73 3.46
C LEU A 505 -21.72 10.82 2.86
N ASP A 506 -22.47 9.72 2.87
CA ASP A 506 -23.88 9.69 2.44
C ASP A 506 -24.70 10.70 3.24
N GLN A 507 -24.60 10.66 4.56
CA GLN A 507 -25.36 11.57 5.42
C GLN A 507 -24.95 13.03 5.28
N LEU A 508 -23.65 13.31 5.11
CA LEU A 508 -23.15 14.67 4.88
C LEU A 508 -23.71 15.26 3.59
N VAL A 509 -23.72 14.48 2.51
CA VAL A 509 -24.24 14.90 1.21
C VAL A 509 -25.77 15.00 1.23
N ASP A 510 -26.47 14.01 1.80
CA ASP A 510 -27.94 13.97 1.83
C ASP A 510 -28.56 15.10 2.64
N ARG A 511 -27.86 15.55 3.68
CA ARG A 511 -28.26 16.70 4.49
C ARG A 511 -27.74 18.03 3.94
N GLY A 512 -27.01 18.02 2.85
CA GLY A 512 -26.44 19.22 2.23
C GLY A 512 -25.38 19.93 3.08
N LEU A 513 -24.76 19.22 4.04
CA LEU A 513 -23.70 19.77 4.89
C LEU A 513 -22.39 19.97 4.13
N VAL A 514 -22.20 19.22 3.04
CA VAL A 514 -21.00 19.24 2.21
C VAL A 514 -21.40 19.21 0.75
N ARG A 515 -20.87 20.15 -0.06
CA ARG A 515 -21.10 20.23 -1.51
C ARG A 515 -19.85 19.94 -2.32
N ASP A 516 -18.69 20.02 -1.70
CA ASP A 516 -17.39 19.70 -2.27
C ASP A 516 -16.37 19.36 -1.17
N ALA A 517 -15.12 19.07 -1.54
CA ALA A 517 -14.09 18.71 -0.58
C ALA A 517 -13.65 19.87 0.34
N ALA A 518 -13.82 21.14 -0.07
CA ALA A 518 -13.47 22.29 0.76
C ALA A 518 -14.43 22.45 1.93
N ASP A 519 -15.71 22.12 1.75
CA ASP A 519 -16.69 22.14 2.84
C ASP A 519 -16.33 21.20 4.01
N LEU A 520 -15.54 20.13 3.78
CA LEU A 520 -15.04 19.28 4.87
C LEU A 520 -14.22 20.08 5.90
N TYR A 521 -13.46 21.09 5.47
CA TYR A 521 -12.65 21.93 6.35
C TYR A 521 -13.49 22.96 7.11
N ARG A 522 -14.73 23.21 6.67
CA ARG A 522 -15.68 24.15 7.28
C ARG A 522 -16.59 23.49 8.33
N LEU A 523 -16.66 22.15 8.35
CA LEU A 523 -17.48 21.39 9.30
C LEU A 523 -17.01 21.62 10.74
N ARG A 524 -17.96 21.94 11.61
CA ARG A 524 -17.74 22.00 13.06
C ARG A 524 -18.31 20.75 13.71
N PRO A 525 -17.79 20.32 14.87
CA PRO A 525 -18.31 19.13 15.56
C PRO A 525 -19.82 19.17 15.81
N VAL A 526 -20.38 20.36 16.08
CA VAL A 526 -21.82 20.56 16.29
C VAL A 526 -22.65 20.24 15.04
N ASP A 527 -22.13 20.48 13.85
CA ASP A 527 -22.83 20.21 12.58
C ASP A 527 -22.99 18.69 12.36
N LEU A 528 -22.09 17.89 12.95
CA LEU A 528 -22.07 16.43 12.84
C LEU A 528 -22.97 15.73 13.87
N LEU A 529 -23.29 16.36 15.00
CA LEU A 529 -24.06 15.71 16.08
C LEU A 529 -25.47 15.27 15.65
N MET A 530 -26.00 15.87 14.59
CA MET A 530 -27.30 15.49 14.05
C MET A 530 -27.25 14.18 13.24
N LEU A 531 -26.06 13.70 12.88
CA LEU A 531 -25.87 12.48 12.11
C LEU A 531 -26.17 11.23 12.96
N GLU A 532 -26.68 10.20 12.31
CA GLU A 532 -26.93 8.91 12.94
C GLU A 532 -25.62 8.29 13.42
N ARG A 533 -25.65 7.75 14.66
CA ARG A 533 -24.51 7.13 15.34
C ARG A 533 -23.32 8.09 15.53
N MET A 534 -23.57 9.39 15.65
CA MET A 534 -22.54 10.39 15.94
C MET A 534 -22.54 10.76 17.43
N GLY A 535 -21.41 10.53 18.11
CA GLY A 535 -21.15 11.05 19.45
C GLY A 535 -20.15 12.21 19.42
N GLU A 536 -20.13 13.04 20.46
CA GLU A 536 -19.27 14.24 20.55
C GLU A 536 -17.78 13.95 20.27
N LYS A 537 -17.23 12.91 20.90
CA LYS A 537 -15.83 12.51 20.70
C LYS A 537 -15.53 12.12 19.25
N LEU A 538 -16.46 11.43 18.59
CA LEU A 538 -16.30 11.03 17.20
C LEU A 538 -16.39 12.25 16.27
N ALA A 539 -17.34 13.15 16.51
CA ALA A 539 -17.48 14.39 15.75
C ALA A 539 -16.21 15.25 15.84
N GLN A 540 -15.66 15.42 17.06
CA GLN A 540 -14.40 16.12 17.29
C GLN A 540 -13.24 15.45 16.54
N ARG A 541 -13.13 14.12 16.62
CA ARG A 541 -12.09 13.36 15.92
C ARG A 541 -12.18 13.52 14.40
N LEU A 542 -13.38 13.44 13.82
CA LEU A 542 -13.58 13.60 12.37
C LEU A 542 -13.14 14.98 11.90
N CYS A 543 -13.55 16.04 12.62
CA CYS A 543 -13.08 17.39 12.33
C CYS A 543 -11.56 17.48 12.46
N SER A 544 -10.97 17.00 13.57
CA SER A 544 -9.51 17.02 13.79
C SER A 544 -8.75 16.34 12.65
N ASN A 545 -9.17 15.13 12.24
CA ASN A 545 -8.52 14.39 11.17
C ASN A 545 -8.48 15.17 9.84
N VAL A 546 -9.48 16.01 9.56
CA VAL A 546 -9.47 16.90 8.38
C VAL A 546 -8.50 18.06 8.61
N GLN A 547 -8.51 18.67 9.80
CA GLN A 547 -7.62 19.78 10.13
C GLN A 547 -6.14 19.39 10.11
N ASP A 548 -5.82 18.13 10.43
CA ASP A 548 -4.46 17.59 10.40
C ASP A 548 -3.91 17.42 8.96
N ARG A 549 -4.74 17.66 7.93
CA ARG A 549 -4.40 17.56 6.50
C ARG A 549 -4.40 18.89 5.77
N ARG A 550 -3.97 19.95 6.46
CA ARG A 550 -3.85 21.31 5.87
C ARG A 550 -2.54 21.58 5.14
N SER A 551 -1.51 20.76 5.32
CA SER A 551 -0.25 20.89 4.60
C SER A 551 -0.03 19.66 3.74
N LEU A 552 0.01 19.82 2.42
CA LEU A 552 0.06 18.70 1.47
C LEU A 552 1.16 18.90 0.42
N PRO A 553 1.92 17.86 0.07
CA PRO A 553 2.75 17.89 -1.13
C PRO A 553 1.89 18.08 -2.38
N LEU A 554 2.37 18.87 -3.34
CA LEU A 554 1.68 19.13 -4.61
C LEU A 554 1.22 17.86 -5.33
N THR A 555 2.07 16.83 -5.38
CA THR A 555 1.73 15.51 -5.95
C THR A 555 0.46 14.93 -5.32
N THR A 556 0.37 14.93 -3.99
CA THR A 556 -0.78 14.37 -3.26
C THR A 556 -2.02 15.21 -3.49
N PHE A 557 -1.88 16.54 -3.47
CA PHE A 557 -2.98 17.46 -3.76
C PHE A 557 -3.57 17.23 -5.16
N LEU A 558 -2.73 17.14 -6.20
CA LEU A 558 -3.15 16.88 -7.58
C LEU A 558 -3.88 15.54 -7.74
N VAL A 559 -3.38 14.49 -7.08
CA VAL A 559 -4.05 13.19 -7.09
C VAL A 559 -5.42 13.28 -6.40
N ALA A 560 -5.52 14.01 -5.29
CA ALA A 560 -6.76 14.14 -4.51
C ALA A 560 -7.89 14.84 -5.27
N LEU A 561 -7.57 15.73 -6.23
CA LEU A 561 -8.55 16.36 -7.12
C LEU A 561 -9.31 15.35 -8.00
N GLY A 562 -8.77 14.14 -8.18
CA GLY A 562 -9.43 13.08 -8.92
C GLY A 562 -9.66 13.39 -10.40
N ILE A 563 -8.79 14.19 -11.01
CA ILE A 563 -8.78 14.50 -12.44
C ILE A 563 -8.59 13.21 -13.24
N ASP A 564 -9.38 13.02 -14.31
CA ASP A 564 -9.27 11.84 -15.15
C ASP A 564 -7.88 11.73 -15.77
N THR A 565 -7.32 10.52 -15.84
CA THR A 565 -5.94 10.22 -16.30
C THR A 565 -4.79 10.82 -15.48
N LEU A 566 -5.05 11.69 -14.49
CA LEU A 566 -4.03 12.24 -13.60
C LEU A 566 -3.77 11.30 -12.41
N GLY A 567 -3.00 10.24 -12.66
CA GLY A 567 -2.50 9.34 -11.62
C GLY A 567 -1.27 9.88 -10.89
N ARG A 568 -0.82 9.16 -9.85
CA ARG A 568 0.35 9.54 -9.03
C ARG A 568 1.59 9.87 -9.87
N HIS A 569 1.94 9.01 -10.83
CA HIS A 569 3.12 9.24 -11.68
C HIS A 569 3.03 10.53 -12.51
N ALA A 570 1.87 10.81 -13.11
CA ALA A 570 1.67 12.04 -13.86
C ALA A 570 1.70 13.25 -12.92
N ALA A 571 1.12 13.15 -11.72
CA ALA A 571 1.19 14.20 -10.70
C ALA A 571 2.63 14.47 -10.23
N GLU A 572 3.47 13.44 -10.06
CA GLU A 572 4.90 13.59 -9.73
C GLU A 572 5.65 14.33 -10.83
N LEU A 573 5.41 13.98 -12.10
CA LEU A 573 6.01 14.67 -13.24
C LEU A 573 5.60 16.15 -13.30
N LEU A 574 4.33 16.45 -13.09
CA LEU A 574 3.83 17.84 -13.05
C LEU A 574 4.42 18.60 -11.87
N ALA A 575 4.39 18.02 -10.67
CA ALA A 575 4.90 18.63 -9.45
C ALA A 575 6.42 18.87 -9.49
N SER A 576 7.16 18.08 -10.29
CA SER A 576 8.60 18.27 -10.47
C SER A 576 8.98 19.51 -11.28
N ARG A 577 8.02 20.09 -12.01
CA ARG A 577 8.24 21.19 -12.95
C ARG A 577 7.49 22.47 -12.61
N TRP A 578 6.32 22.36 -11.98
CA TRP A 578 5.49 23.51 -11.65
C TRP A 578 5.01 23.44 -10.20
N ASP A 579 4.79 24.61 -9.63
CA ASP A 579 3.95 24.80 -8.45
C ASP A 579 2.47 24.95 -8.87
N MET A 580 1.57 25.18 -7.91
CA MET A 580 0.13 25.34 -8.22
C MET A 580 -0.14 26.54 -9.14
N ALA A 581 0.60 27.64 -9.00
CA ALA A 581 0.42 28.82 -9.83
C ALA A 581 0.85 28.54 -11.27
N GLY A 582 2.00 27.90 -11.45
CA GLY A 582 2.51 27.46 -12.75
C GLY A 582 1.55 26.50 -13.44
N LEU A 583 0.99 25.52 -12.72
CA LEU A 583 0.03 24.57 -13.28
C LEU A 583 -1.27 25.23 -13.75
N ARG A 584 -1.71 26.30 -13.11
CA ARG A 584 -2.90 27.07 -13.56
C ARG A 584 -2.64 27.84 -14.85
N SER A 585 -1.40 28.26 -15.09
CA SER A 585 -1.01 28.98 -16.31
C SER A 585 -0.63 28.07 -17.47
N ALA A 586 -0.21 26.83 -17.18
CA ALA A 586 0.29 25.90 -18.17
C ALA A 586 -0.82 25.36 -19.09
N ASN A 587 -0.50 25.19 -20.36
CA ASN A 587 -1.44 24.68 -21.37
C ASN A 587 -1.16 23.22 -21.75
N ALA A 588 -2.08 22.62 -22.52
CA ALA A 588 -1.98 21.23 -22.95
C ALA A 588 -0.70 20.92 -23.76
N ALA A 589 -0.18 21.86 -24.54
CA ALA A 589 1.06 21.64 -25.31
C ALA A 589 2.29 21.56 -24.38
N GLU A 590 2.31 22.35 -23.31
CA GLU A 590 3.38 22.32 -22.30
C GLU A 590 3.35 21.01 -21.49
N PHE A 591 2.16 20.50 -21.16
CA PHE A 591 2.03 19.18 -20.54
C PHE A 591 2.45 18.05 -21.50
N ALA A 592 2.10 18.14 -22.79
CA ALA A 592 2.48 17.14 -23.80
C ALA A 592 3.99 17.12 -24.07
N ALA A 593 4.71 18.20 -23.76
CA ALA A 593 6.17 18.23 -23.86
C ALA A 593 6.87 17.35 -22.81
N ILE A 594 6.17 16.91 -21.76
CA ILE A 594 6.72 16.00 -20.76
C ILE A 594 6.81 14.59 -21.34
N HIS A 595 8.01 14.02 -21.28
CA HIS A 595 8.23 12.63 -21.64
C HIS A 595 7.32 11.72 -20.80
N SER A 596 6.56 10.83 -21.47
CA SER A 596 5.52 9.95 -20.90
C SER A 596 4.10 10.54 -20.76
N LEU A 597 3.89 11.84 -21.01
CA LEU A 597 2.55 12.42 -21.12
C LEU A 597 2.17 12.59 -22.60
N GLY A 598 1.35 11.67 -23.13
CA GLY A 598 0.83 11.79 -24.50
C GLY A 598 -0.15 12.97 -24.65
N GLU A 599 -0.34 13.44 -25.88
CA GLU A 599 -1.17 14.60 -26.21
C GLU A 599 -2.60 14.50 -25.65
N THR A 600 -3.24 13.33 -25.76
CA THR A 600 -4.58 13.09 -25.22
C THR A 600 -4.63 13.21 -23.70
N THR A 601 -3.61 12.71 -23.00
CA THR A 601 -3.50 12.81 -21.53
C THR A 601 -3.29 14.26 -21.12
N ALA A 602 -2.42 14.97 -21.82
CA ALA A 602 -2.12 16.38 -21.58
C ALA A 602 -3.36 17.28 -21.73
N GLN A 603 -4.16 17.07 -22.78
CA GLN A 603 -5.44 17.76 -22.98
C GLN A 603 -6.44 17.49 -21.85
N ARG A 604 -6.54 16.23 -21.40
CA ARG A 604 -7.43 15.85 -20.28
C ARG A 604 -7.00 16.47 -18.95
N ILE A 605 -5.69 16.54 -18.69
CA ILE A 605 -5.15 17.20 -17.50
C ILE A 605 -5.48 18.69 -17.52
N ALA A 606 -5.21 19.38 -18.63
CA ALA A 606 -5.50 20.81 -18.77
C ALA A 606 -7.00 21.11 -18.59
N SER A 607 -7.88 20.36 -19.28
CA SER A 607 -9.33 20.49 -19.11
C SER A 607 -9.75 20.22 -17.67
N GLY A 608 -9.23 19.15 -17.06
CA GLY A 608 -9.61 18.74 -15.71
C GLY A 608 -9.16 19.70 -14.61
N LEU A 609 -8.04 20.41 -14.80
CA LEU A 609 -7.59 21.50 -13.93
C LEU A 609 -8.52 22.71 -14.07
N SER A 610 -8.85 23.09 -15.32
CA SER A 610 -9.77 24.21 -15.59
C SER A 610 -11.18 23.95 -15.04
N GLU A 611 -11.72 22.74 -15.22
CA GLU A 611 -13.04 22.33 -14.71
C GLU A 611 -13.13 22.34 -13.17
N ARG A 612 -11.99 22.29 -12.48
CA ARG A 612 -11.90 22.26 -11.02
C ARG A 612 -11.37 23.56 -10.43
N ALA A 613 -11.26 24.64 -11.21
CA ALA A 613 -10.68 25.90 -10.76
C ALA A 613 -11.29 26.39 -9.43
N ASP A 614 -12.63 26.42 -9.35
CA ASP A 614 -13.37 26.85 -8.16
C ASP A 614 -13.11 25.95 -6.94
N LEU A 615 -13.06 24.63 -7.13
CA LEU A 615 -12.74 23.68 -6.07
C LEU A 615 -11.30 23.88 -5.57
N ILE A 616 -10.36 24.07 -6.49
CA ILE A 616 -8.97 24.31 -6.13
C ILE A 616 -8.87 25.61 -5.34
N ASP A 617 -9.54 26.68 -5.77
CA ASP A 617 -9.54 27.96 -5.04
C ASP A 617 -10.14 27.81 -3.64
N GLY A 618 -11.29 27.14 -3.52
CA GLY A 618 -11.91 26.87 -2.22
C GLY A 618 -11.06 25.98 -1.30
N LEU A 619 -10.29 25.04 -1.85
CA LEU A 619 -9.37 24.21 -1.07
C LEU A 619 -8.14 24.99 -0.61
N LEU A 620 -7.59 25.87 -1.44
CA LEU A 620 -6.41 26.68 -1.14
C LEU A 620 -6.67 27.72 -0.02
N GLU A 621 -7.94 28.01 0.32
CA GLU A 621 -8.29 28.76 1.55
C GLU A 621 -7.88 28.03 2.84
N PHE A 622 -7.84 26.69 2.82
CA PHE A 622 -7.59 25.87 3.99
C PHE A 622 -6.29 25.05 3.90
N VAL A 623 -5.86 24.74 2.69
CA VAL A 623 -4.75 23.85 2.39
C VAL A 623 -3.58 24.64 1.82
N VAL A 624 -2.44 24.53 2.49
CA VAL A 624 -1.14 24.97 1.98
C VAL A 624 -0.54 23.83 1.16
N VAL A 625 -0.41 24.07 -0.14
CA VAL A 625 0.27 23.13 -1.03
C VAL A 625 1.76 23.43 -1.02
N GLN A 626 2.53 22.51 -0.47
CA GLN A 626 3.98 22.56 -0.54
C GLN A 626 4.40 22.26 -1.99
N GLY A 627 5.23 23.13 -2.57
CA GLY A 627 5.93 22.82 -3.81
C GLY A 627 6.73 21.53 -3.67
N ALA A 628 7.24 20.99 -4.77
CA ALA A 628 8.26 19.95 -4.66
C ALA A 628 9.32 20.43 -3.66
N GLU A 629 9.76 19.56 -2.73
CA GLU A 629 10.91 19.83 -1.87
C GLU A 629 11.96 20.51 -2.76
N GLU A 630 12.45 21.69 -2.34
CA GLU A 630 13.57 22.33 -3.02
C GLU A 630 14.59 21.23 -3.28
N ARG A 631 14.91 21.00 -4.57
CA ARG A 631 15.86 19.96 -4.97
C ARG A 631 17.01 20.06 -3.99
N SER A 632 17.28 18.96 -3.28
CA SER A 632 18.37 18.90 -2.31
C SER A 632 19.56 19.64 -2.90
N GLN A 633 19.96 20.75 -2.28
CA GLN A 633 21.16 21.49 -2.67
C GLN A 633 22.28 20.46 -2.70
N GLY A 634 22.70 20.15 -3.91
CA GLY A 634 23.50 18.99 -4.17
C GLY A 634 24.46 19.28 -5.31
N PRO A 635 25.50 18.48 -5.45
CA PRO A 635 26.60 18.75 -6.38
C PRO A 635 26.18 18.73 -7.85
N LEU A 636 24.99 18.20 -8.17
CA LEU A 636 24.40 18.23 -9.51
C LEU A 636 23.26 19.24 -9.63
N SER A 637 23.13 20.18 -8.68
CA SER A 637 22.11 21.22 -8.75
C SER A 637 22.29 22.09 -10.01
N GLY A 638 21.22 22.21 -10.80
CA GLY A 638 21.23 22.91 -12.09
C GLY A 638 21.69 22.06 -13.29
N GLU A 639 22.21 20.84 -13.04
CA GLU A 639 22.67 19.96 -14.11
C GLU A 639 21.54 19.11 -14.68
N VAL A 640 21.49 18.97 -16.02
CA VAL A 640 20.60 18.05 -16.75
C VAL A 640 21.45 16.93 -17.36
N VAL A 641 21.40 15.76 -16.75
CA VAL A 641 22.24 14.61 -17.07
C VAL A 641 21.49 13.60 -17.93
N VAL A 642 22.04 13.27 -19.10
CA VAL A 642 21.50 12.27 -20.02
C VAL A 642 22.46 11.09 -20.09
N PHE A 643 21.92 9.87 -20.11
CA PHE A 643 22.72 8.64 -20.25
C PHE A 643 22.56 8.04 -21.64
N THR A 644 23.67 7.58 -22.23
CA THR A 644 23.72 6.86 -23.50
C THR A 644 24.69 5.69 -23.44
N GLY A 645 24.47 4.68 -24.29
CA GLY A 645 25.20 3.41 -24.22
C GLY A 645 24.71 2.47 -23.12
N LYS A 646 25.37 1.32 -23.02
CA LYS A 646 25.16 0.33 -21.95
C LYS A 646 26.04 0.74 -20.79
N LEU A 647 25.45 1.01 -19.64
CA LEU A 647 26.17 1.24 -18.40
C LEU A 647 26.64 -0.12 -17.83
N GLU A 648 27.88 -0.22 -17.39
CA GLU A 648 28.56 -1.43 -16.94
C GLU A 648 28.41 -1.65 -15.42
N GLU A 649 28.45 -0.58 -14.63
CA GLU A 649 28.42 -0.62 -13.17
C GLU A 649 27.05 -0.25 -12.60
N LEU A 650 26.37 0.72 -13.22
CA LEU A 650 25.04 1.16 -12.80
C LEU A 650 23.97 0.71 -13.78
N ASN A 651 22.77 0.38 -13.28
CA ASN A 651 21.62 0.33 -14.17
C ASN A 651 21.15 1.78 -14.45
N ARG A 652 20.56 2.01 -15.64
CA ARG A 652 20.18 3.36 -16.06
C ARG A 652 19.21 4.04 -15.09
N ARG A 653 18.30 3.29 -14.49
CA ARG A 653 17.33 3.84 -13.54
C ARG A 653 18.02 4.31 -12.26
N ASP A 654 18.95 3.51 -11.72
CA ASP A 654 19.71 3.85 -10.52
C ASP A 654 20.59 5.07 -10.78
N ALA A 655 21.23 5.14 -11.95
CA ALA A 655 22.00 6.31 -12.36
C ALA A 655 21.12 7.58 -12.46
N GLN A 656 19.91 7.47 -13.01
CA GLN A 656 18.95 8.58 -13.05
C GLN A 656 18.45 8.98 -11.65
N GLN A 657 18.21 8.01 -10.76
CA GLN A 657 17.83 8.27 -9.38
C GLN A 657 18.96 8.93 -8.59
N MET A 658 20.20 8.54 -8.84
CA MET A 658 21.39 9.15 -8.24
C MET A 658 21.53 10.61 -8.68
N VAL A 659 21.29 10.92 -9.96
CA VAL A 659 21.24 12.32 -10.44
C VAL A 659 20.19 13.13 -9.68
N VAL A 660 18.98 12.59 -9.55
CA VAL A 660 17.88 13.25 -8.82
C VAL A 660 18.23 13.44 -7.34
N ARG A 661 18.81 12.42 -6.69
CA ARG A 661 19.25 12.46 -5.29
C ARG A 661 20.32 13.52 -5.04
N LEU A 662 21.21 13.75 -6.01
CA LEU A 662 22.29 14.74 -5.92
C LEU A 662 21.88 16.14 -6.42
N GLY A 663 20.57 16.38 -6.61
CA GLY A 663 20.02 17.70 -6.95
C GLY A 663 19.87 18.01 -8.45
N GLY A 664 20.26 17.08 -9.33
CA GLY A 664 20.19 17.25 -10.79
C GLY A 664 18.91 16.72 -11.44
N ALA A 665 18.76 16.98 -12.73
CA ALA A 665 17.64 16.48 -13.55
C ALA A 665 18.12 15.38 -14.51
N ALA A 666 17.45 14.23 -14.51
CA ALA A 666 17.80 13.14 -15.41
C ALA A 666 17.00 13.20 -16.72
N GLY A 667 17.69 13.46 -17.85
CA GLY A 667 17.09 13.55 -19.18
C GLY A 667 17.09 12.23 -19.95
N SER A 668 16.08 12.01 -20.80
CA SER A 668 15.98 10.83 -21.67
C SER A 668 16.61 11.03 -23.05
N SER A 669 16.81 12.28 -23.48
CA SER A 669 17.38 12.67 -24.77
C SER A 669 18.24 13.93 -24.65
N VAL A 670 19.18 14.11 -25.57
CA VAL A 670 20.06 15.28 -25.60
C VAL A 670 19.31 16.47 -26.19
N THR A 671 19.07 17.49 -25.38
CA THR A 671 18.38 18.75 -25.72
C THR A 671 19.30 19.96 -25.54
N GLN A 672 18.81 21.16 -25.86
CA GLN A 672 19.52 22.41 -25.55
C GLN A 672 19.65 22.67 -24.05
N GLU A 673 18.85 22.00 -23.23
CA GLU A 673 18.90 22.08 -21.77
C GLU A 673 19.88 21.06 -21.17
N THR A 674 20.37 20.10 -21.96
CA THR A 674 21.31 19.07 -21.48
C THR A 674 22.66 19.69 -21.18
N THR A 675 23.14 19.51 -19.96
CA THR A 675 24.45 19.99 -19.50
C THR A 675 25.47 18.85 -19.44
N ILE A 676 25.04 17.61 -19.17
CA ILE A 676 25.94 16.45 -19.08
C ILE A 676 25.40 15.28 -19.91
N LEU A 677 26.26 14.68 -20.74
CA LEU A 677 26.01 13.38 -21.40
C LEU A 677 27.01 12.34 -20.89
N VAL A 678 26.49 11.35 -20.15
CA VAL A 678 27.24 10.20 -19.66
C VAL A 678 27.18 9.06 -20.68
N VAL A 679 28.35 8.56 -21.09
CA VAL A 679 28.51 7.50 -22.09
C VAL A 679 29.02 6.22 -21.43
N GLY A 680 28.21 5.16 -21.43
CA GLY A 680 28.61 3.81 -20.97
C GLY A 680 29.00 2.89 -22.14
N GLY A 681 29.87 1.91 -21.87
CA GLY A 681 30.19 0.71 -22.67
C GLY A 681 30.75 0.89 -24.10
N GLN A 682 30.38 1.94 -24.82
CA GLN A 682 30.88 2.27 -26.16
C GLN A 682 32.13 3.16 -26.11
N GLY A 683 32.37 3.84 -24.98
CA GLY A 683 33.41 4.85 -24.84
C GLY A 683 33.11 6.15 -25.59
N LEU A 684 33.82 7.22 -25.22
CA LEU A 684 33.66 8.56 -25.82
C LEU A 684 34.09 8.62 -27.30
N GLU A 685 34.96 7.69 -27.72
CA GLU A 685 35.58 7.62 -29.04
C GLU A 685 35.14 6.39 -29.86
N ALA A 686 33.92 5.88 -29.63
CA ALA A 686 33.41 4.74 -30.37
C ALA A 686 33.47 4.95 -31.90
N PRO A 687 33.94 3.97 -32.70
CA PRO A 687 34.00 4.09 -34.16
C PRO A 687 32.61 4.25 -34.82
N LYS A 688 31.54 3.87 -34.11
CA LYS A 688 30.14 4.18 -34.49
C LYS A 688 29.42 4.89 -33.32
N PRO A 689 29.47 6.23 -33.24
CA PRO A 689 28.86 6.97 -32.13
C PRO A 689 27.33 6.90 -32.19
N SER A 690 26.70 6.75 -31.03
CA SER A 690 25.24 6.79 -30.88
C SER A 690 24.63 8.11 -31.37
N SER A 691 23.34 8.09 -31.73
CA SER A 691 22.61 9.31 -32.15
C SER A 691 22.66 10.43 -31.11
N LYS A 692 22.71 10.08 -29.82
CA LYS A 692 22.87 11.02 -28.70
C LYS A 692 24.27 11.63 -28.65
N ILE A 693 25.33 10.85 -28.89
CA ILE A 693 26.72 11.36 -28.96
C ILE A 693 26.86 12.32 -30.15
N LYS A 694 26.33 11.95 -31.33
CA LYS A 694 26.34 12.82 -32.51
C LYS A 694 25.62 14.14 -32.24
N ARG A 695 24.45 14.08 -31.57
CA ARG A 695 23.66 15.26 -31.21
C ARG A 695 24.37 16.14 -30.18
N ALA A 696 25.00 15.55 -29.16
CA ALA A 696 25.79 16.28 -28.17
C ALA A 696 26.98 17.00 -28.82
N ARG A 697 27.75 16.30 -29.69
CA ARG A 697 28.87 16.92 -30.42
C ARG A 697 28.42 18.12 -31.27
N LYS A 698 27.29 18.00 -31.96
CA LYS A 698 26.71 19.12 -32.74
C LYS A 698 26.31 20.31 -31.86
N LEU A 699 25.79 20.08 -30.66
CA LEU A 699 25.44 21.16 -29.73
C LEU A 699 26.69 21.83 -29.14
N ILE A 700 27.75 21.06 -28.85
CA ILE A 700 29.05 21.58 -28.42
C ILE A 700 29.68 22.43 -29.52
N GLU A 701 29.67 21.96 -30.77
CA GLU A 701 30.13 22.72 -31.94
C GLU A 701 29.33 24.02 -32.16
N ALA A 702 28.05 24.04 -31.77
CA ALA A 702 27.20 25.22 -31.80
C ALA A 702 27.40 26.16 -30.59
N GLY A 703 28.40 25.91 -29.74
CA GLY A 703 28.77 26.76 -28.61
C GLY A 703 28.03 26.49 -27.30
N GLN A 704 27.28 25.39 -27.20
CA GLN A 704 26.60 25.02 -25.95
C GLN A 704 27.58 24.42 -24.94
N SER A 705 27.48 24.85 -23.68
CA SER A 705 28.22 24.24 -22.56
C SER A 705 27.59 22.89 -22.20
N LEU A 706 28.03 21.82 -22.87
CA LEU A 706 27.63 20.43 -22.63
C LEU A 706 28.88 19.57 -22.41
N GLN A 707 28.94 18.91 -21.26
CA GLN A 707 30.04 18.03 -20.89
C GLN A 707 29.78 16.58 -21.33
N LEU A 708 30.76 15.99 -22.01
CA LEU A 708 30.78 14.57 -22.35
C LEU A 708 31.67 13.83 -21.34
N MET A 709 31.14 12.83 -20.65
CA MET A 709 31.91 12.06 -19.67
C MET A 709 31.64 10.55 -19.76
N SER A 710 32.59 9.74 -19.32
CA SER A 710 32.42 8.30 -19.18
C SER A 710 31.61 7.95 -17.93
N GLU A 711 31.05 6.75 -17.89
CA GLU A 711 30.38 6.22 -16.70
C GLU A 711 31.29 6.22 -15.46
N ALA A 712 32.55 5.77 -15.59
CA ALA A 712 33.50 5.77 -14.47
C ALA A 712 33.78 7.18 -13.94
N ALA A 713 33.89 8.18 -14.83
CA ALA A 713 34.08 9.58 -14.42
C ALA A 713 32.82 10.13 -13.73
N PHE A 714 31.63 9.74 -14.19
CA PHE A 714 30.37 10.10 -13.55
C PHE A 714 30.29 9.51 -12.13
N ILE A 715 30.62 8.24 -11.96
CA ILE A 715 30.61 7.56 -10.65
C ILE A 715 31.61 8.21 -9.68
N GLN A 716 32.82 8.53 -10.13
CA GLN A 716 33.81 9.23 -9.31
C GLN A 716 33.34 10.62 -8.90
N MET A 717 32.76 11.38 -9.84
CA MET A 717 32.20 12.71 -9.55
C MET A 717 31.10 12.64 -8.49
N THR A 718 30.23 11.62 -8.56
CA THR A 718 29.15 11.43 -7.59
C THR A 718 29.64 10.85 -6.26
N ALA A 719 30.72 10.06 -6.23
CA ALA A 719 31.28 9.48 -5.00
C ALA A 719 32.09 10.51 -4.17
N LEU A 720 32.86 11.38 -4.83
CA LEU A 720 33.56 12.52 -4.19
C LEU A 720 32.59 13.56 -3.63
N SER A 721 31.39 13.59 -4.21
CA SER A 721 30.29 14.46 -3.84
C SER A 721 29.54 13.97 -2.59
N GLU A 722 29.38 12.65 -2.45
CA GLU A 722 28.75 12.02 -1.28
C GLU A 722 29.64 11.99 -0.02
N SER A 723 30.95 12.18 -0.18
CA SER A 723 31.90 12.26 0.95
C SER A 723 32.06 13.68 1.51
N ASN A 724 31.51 14.69 0.84
CA ASN A 724 31.53 16.11 1.24
C ASN A 724 30.15 16.62 1.73
N LEU A 725 29.12 15.77 1.68
CA LEU A 725 27.81 15.96 2.30
C LEU A 725 27.78 15.19 3.63
#